data_AF-A0A3D5CIE2-F1
#
_entry.id   AF-A0A3D5CIE2-F1
#
_cell.length_a   1.000
_cell.length_b   1.000
_cell.length_c   1.000
_cell.angle_alpha   90.00
_cell.angle_beta   90.00
_cell.angle_gamma   90.00
#
_symmetry.space_group_name_H-M   'P 1'
#
loop_
_entity.id
_entity.type
_entity.pdbx_description
1 polymer ?
#
loop_
_entity_poly.entity_id
_entity_poly.type
_entity_poly.pdbx_seq_one_letter_code
_entity_poly.pdbx_strand_id
1 'polypeptide(L)'
;AMDAVRGMYANDAAPTEVLPLYGRLSAAEQHRVFEPSTRAGVRRRVILATNVAETSLTVPGIRYVIDTGTARISRYSARSKIQRLPIEAISQASAQQRSGRAGRTAPGIAIRLYAEEDFAGRPEFTEPEVLRTNLAAVLLQMMALGMGDVAAFPFLTPPDSRGVKAAMDLLVELRAVSGGRLTKVGRELARLPIDPRLARMLVEARERDVLPSVLAIVAGLSIQDVRERPEEQREQADRLHARFTDPTSDFLSLLGLWNYLQEMQVELGSSAFRRMCRAEFLNYVRVREWVDVHRQLADLMGARRAKTRVDADPDAVHRAILSGLLSQIGIRDDRTTTSAAKGAASGKPRRPTAEYRGARGARFAIFPGSGLRKKSPDAVMAAELVETSRLFARTVAAVDPAWAEELAGELAHRQLGEPHWSRSAGAASAYEKVTLFGVEIIPKRRVQLARFDRPLARELFIRHALVQGEWDAANLDKRLTAFDRRNADMRRRLEKLEERERRRDILAGDEAVFAFYDARIPREVFDVRSFESWWRETSNRTPRLLDMGESDLAERAAAARSDEYPSRWTQGDQVLSLSYRFEPGAPDDGVNAVVPVALLAGLRDTGFDWQVPGLRDELIAALIRALPKTIRRHVVPAADWAARFSADLAGEGPEDHGGLPPTTLRAALAARIQRVAHQPVTADDFDLERVPAHLGISFRVVDHRGRTLGSGRDLTRLQQELAGAARGAVASSLSAPKRPPAPAQRAPRPSGAKPDADRAQFTEVSGLTDWTISELPSVVDTRVAGGVVRGYPALVDEGESVALRIDATPEAAARATHAGLRRLLLLAVPSPAAYVLDHLTAAEKLALAASPYSSARSLVEDCRVAVADAVLARFPDPIRTRAQFEAARDAFSADVTDALFSAVSLTARILTAARDVERGLRNLNAMTLLAALTDVRGQLSGLVYPGFVSAVGLERL
;
A
#
# COMPACT_ATOMS: atom_id res chain seq x y z
N ALA A 1 -2.13 -28.46 44.51
CA ALA A 1 -1.09 -29.41 44.92
C ALA A 1 -1.24 -29.81 46.40
N MET A 2 -1.18 -28.86 47.33
CA MET A 2 -1.41 -29.13 48.76
C MET A 2 -2.72 -29.86 49.04
N ASP A 3 -3.84 -29.39 48.49
CA ASP A 3 -5.15 -30.02 48.73
C ASP A 3 -5.24 -31.44 48.17
N ALA A 4 -4.57 -31.71 47.05
CA ALA A 4 -4.49 -33.04 46.48
C ALA A 4 -3.73 -34.00 47.42
N VAL A 5 -2.58 -33.57 47.96
CA VAL A 5 -1.81 -34.36 48.93
C VAL A 5 -2.58 -34.55 50.23
N ARG A 6 -3.22 -33.48 50.74
CA ARG A 6 -4.05 -33.54 51.95
C ARG A 6 -5.23 -34.50 51.78
N GLY A 7 -5.93 -34.42 50.66
CA GLY A 7 -7.05 -35.31 50.34
C GLY A 7 -6.64 -36.77 50.23
N MET A 8 -5.47 -37.05 49.64
CA MET A 8 -4.96 -38.42 49.46
C MET A 8 -4.68 -39.13 50.80
N TYR A 9 -4.31 -38.39 51.85
CA TYR A 9 -4.01 -38.93 53.18
C TYR A 9 -5.07 -38.59 54.24
N ALA A 10 -6.27 -38.15 53.83
CA ALA A 10 -7.29 -37.68 54.75
C ALA A 10 -7.82 -38.79 55.69
N ASN A 11 -7.78 -40.06 55.24
CA ASN A 11 -8.32 -41.21 55.96
C ASN A 11 -7.24 -42.07 56.66
N ASP A 12 -5.98 -41.65 56.65
CA ASP A 12 -4.90 -42.39 57.30
C ASP A 12 -5.03 -42.32 58.84
N ALA A 13 -4.87 -43.46 59.51
CA ALA A 13 -4.94 -43.56 60.98
C ALA A 13 -3.86 -42.72 61.70
N ALA A 14 -2.74 -42.43 61.03
CA ALA A 14 -1.70 -41.54 61.53
C ALA A 14 -1.65 -40.24 60.70
N PRO A 15 -1.72 -39.05 61.31
CA PRO A 15 -1.80 -37.80 60.57
C PRO A 15 -0.54 -37.51 59.76
N THR A 16 -0.74 -37.03 58.53
CA THR A 16 0.32 -36.47 57.66
C THR A 16 0.28 -34.94 57.72
N GLU A 17 1.43 -34.31 57.94
CA GLU A 17 1.57 -32.85 57.90
C GLU A 17 2.03 -32.41 56.50
N VAL A 18 1.29 -31.50 55.85
CA VAL A 18 1.64 -30.97 54.52
C VAL A 18 1.96 -29.48 54.62
N LEU A 19 3.19 -29.11 54.27
CA LEU A 19 3.73 -27.75 54.42
C LEU A 19 4.22 -27.18 53.08
N PRO A 20 3.92 -25.91 52.75
CA PRO A 20 4.53 -25.23 51.60
C PRO A 20 5.91 -24.65 51.97
N LEU A 21 6.81 -24.55 50.99
CA LEU A 21 8.07 -23.81 51.12
C LEU A 21 8.44 -23.08 49.81
N TYR A 22 8.15 -21.78 49.73
CA TYR A 22 8.53 -20.94 48.59
C TYR A 22 8.75 -19.49 49.04
N GLY A 23 9.55 -18.72 48.28
CA GLY A 23 10.06 -17.42 48.74
C GLY A 23 9.03 -16.30 48.99
N ARG A 24 7.74 -16.49 48.65
CA ARG A 24 6.68 -15.52 48.96
C ARG A 24 5.97 -15.77 50.28
N LEU A 25 6.19 -16.92 50.92
CA LEU A 25 5.61 -17.22 52.24
C LEU A 25 6.08 -16.21 53.28
N SER A 26 5.25 -15.98 54.30
CA SER A 26 5.65 -15.19 55.46
C SER A 26 6.83 -15.86 56.18
N ALA A 27 7.62 -15.07 56.91
CA ALA A 27 8.77 -15.60 57.65
C ALA A 27 8.36 -16.70 58.64
N ALA A 28 7.20 -16.56 59.29
CA ALA A 28 6.67 -17.56 60.20
C ALA A 28 6.33 -18.88 59.47
N GLU A 29 5.68 -18.81 58.31
CA GLU A 29 5.35 -19.99 57.51
C GLU A 29 6.59 -20.69 56.95
N GLN A 30 7.61 -19.92 56.54
CA GLN A 30 8.89 -20.50 56.14
C GLN A 30 9.59 -21.19 57.31
N HIS A 31 9.51 -20.63 58.53
CA HIS A 31 10.14 -21.22 59.71
C HIS A 31 9.49 -22.54 60.16
N ARG A 32 8.19 -22.74 59.91
CA ARG A 32 7.46 -23.95 60.30
C ARG A 32 8.06 -25.25 59.75
N VAL A 33 8.75 -25.21 58.62
CA VAL A 33 9.40 -26.41 58.05
C VAL A 33 10.60 -26.88 58.88
N PHE A 34 11.23 -25.99 59.65
CA PHE A 34 12.36 -26.31 60.52
C PHE A 34 11.95 -26.73 61.93
N GLU A 35 10.76 -26.29 62.37
CA GLU A 35 10.23 -26.65 63.68
C GLU A 35 9.73 -28.11 63.72
N PRO A 36 9.81 -28.79 64.87
CA PRO A 36 9.12 -30.06 65.08
C PRO A 36 7.61 -29.91 64.87
N SER A 37 6.95 -30.95 64.35
CA SER A 37 5.49 -30.95 64.21
C SER A 37 4.83 -30.81 65.59
N THR A 38 3.96 -29.80 65.75
CA THR A 38 3.14 -29.61 66.95
C THR A 38 1.93 -30.54 67.01
N ARG A 39 1.66 -31.28 65.93
CA ARG A 39 0.53 -32.19 65.80
C ARG A 39 0.92 -33.57 66.34
N ALA A 40 0.22 -34.03 67.37
CA ALA A 40 0.48 -35.32 68.03
C ALA A 40 0.25 -36.50 67.07
N GLY A 41 1.09 -37.53 67.17
CA GLY A 41 0.98 -38.75 66.37
C GLY A 41 1.38 -38.61 64.89
N VAL A 42 1.96 -37.47 64.46
CA VAL A 42 2.39 -37.30 63.07
C VAL A 42 3.49 -38.30 62.70
N ARG A 43 3.18 -39.12 61.69
CA ARG A 43 4.11 -40.12 61.15
C ARG A 43 4.95 -39.58 59.99
N ARG A 44 4.42 -38.63 59.22
CA ARG A 44 5.03 -38.13 57.98
C ARG A 44 4.82 -36.62 57.81
N ARG A 45 5.86 -35.94 57.35
CA ARG A 45 5.79 -34.56 56.87
C ARG A 45 6.08 -34.54 55.37
N VAL A 46 5.25 -33.83 54.61
CA VAL A 46 5.39 -33.64 53.16
C VAL A 46 5.57 -32.16 52.90
N ILE A 47 6.73 -31.79 52.36
CA ILE A 47 7.09 -30.39 52.14
C ILE A 47 7.09 -30.13 50.64
N LEU A 48 6.21 -29.25 50.19
CA LEU A 48 6.08 -28.85 48.80
C LEU A 48 6.91 -27.60 48.58
N ALA A 49 8.12 -27.77 48.04
CA ALA A 49 9.13 -26.72 47.95
C ALA A 49 9.47 -26.32 46.51
N THR A 50 9.91 -25.07 46.32
CA THR A 50 10.65 -24.66 45.11
C THR A 50 12.15 -24.96 45.27
N ASN A 51 12.96 -24.51 44.32
CA ASN A 51 14.43 -24.54 44.40
C ASN A 51 15.04 -23.83 45.63
N VAL A 52 14.22 -23.16 46.46
CA VAL A 52 14.62 -22.65 47.79
C VAL A 52 15.17 -23.78 48.69
N ALA A 53 14.64 -25.01 48.55
CA ALA A 53 15.14 -26.18 49.28
C ALA A 53 16.40 -26.82 48.65
N GLU A 54 16.80 -26.41 47.44
CA GLU A 54 17.87 -27.04 46.66
C GLU A 54 19.28 -26.64 47.12
N THR A 55 19.47 -25.40 47.58
CA THR A 55 20.79 -24.83 47.94
C THR A 55 20.79 -24.27 49.36
N SER A 56 20.04 -23.19 49.59
CA SER A 56 20.21 -22.26 50.71
C SER A 56 19.71 -22.73 52.06
N LEU A 57 18.82 -23.73 52.11
CA LEU A 57 18.17 -24.17 53.36
C LEU A 57 18.30 -25.68 53.53
N THR A 58 18.59 -26.10 54.77
CA THR A 58 18.63 -27.51 55.17
C THR A 58 17.41 -27.81 56.00
N VAL A 59 16.39 -28.42 55.40
CA VAL A 59 15.23 -28.86 56.16
C VAL A 59 15.61 -30.16 56.88
N PRO A 60 15.50 -30.24 58.22
CA PRO A 60 15.85 -31.45 58.96
C PRO A 60 14.85 -32.58 58.70
N GLY A 61 15.32 -33.82 58.80
CA GLY A 61 14.46 -35.02 58.74
C GLY A 61 13.97 -35.41 57.34
N ILE A 62 14.50 -34.82 56.28
CA ILE A 62 14.20 -35.21 54.90
C ILE A 62 14.95 -36.49 54.56
N ARG A 63 14.20 -37.58 54.33
CA ARG A 63 14.71 -38.87 53.84
C ARG A 63 14.24 -39.24 52.43
N TYR A 64 13.23 -38.54 51.93
CA TYR A 64 12.64 -38.80 50.63
C TYR A 64 12.54 -37.48 49.88
N VAL A 65 13.04 -37.44 48.65
CA VAL A 65 12.88 -36.31 47.74
C VAL A 65 12.14 -36.79 46.50
N ILE A 66 11.10 -36.07 46.11
CA ILE A 66 10.39 -36.28 44.85
C ILE A 66 10.72 -35.09 43.95
N ASP A 67 11.51 -35.34 42.91
CA ASP A 67 11.98 -34.30 41.99
C ASP A 67 11.13 -34.28 40.72
N THR A 68 10.43 -33.16 40.50
CA THR A 68 9.64 -32.93 39.28
C THR A 68 10.49 -32.71 38.03
N GLY A 69 11.80 -32.52 38.18
CA GLY A 69 12.73 -32.35 37.07
C GLY A 69 12.65 -31.00 36.37
N THR A 70 11.85 -30.06 36.88
CA THR A 70 11.68 -28.74 36.27
C THR A 70 11.89 -27.61 37.28
N ALA A 71 12.22 -26.43 36.76
CA ALA A 71 12.35 -25.21 37.54
C ALA A 71 11.85 -24.01 36.73
N ARG A 72 11.39 -22.97 37.42
CA ARG A 72 11.10 -21.68 36.80
C ARG A 72 12.38 -20.85 36.79
N ILE A 73 12.93 -20.58 35.61
CA ILE A 73 14.22 -19.89 35.46
C ILE A 73 13.96 -18.50 34.90
N SER A 74 14.60 -17.49 35.51
CA SER A 74 14.56 -16.12 35.02
C SER A 74 15.46 -15.99 33.79
N ARG A 75 14.87 -15.60 32.65
CA ARG A 75 15.59 -15.37 31.39
C ARG A 75 15.28 -13.99 30.81
N TYR A 76 16.33 -13.27 30.43
CA TYR A 76 16.22 -12.00 29.74
C TYR A 76 16.30 -12.20 28.22
N SER A 77 15.31 -11.69 27.48
CA SER A 77 15.33 -11.68 26.02
C SER A 77 16.03 -10.42 25.52
N ALA A 78 17.25 -10.54 24.98
CA ALA A 78 18.01 -9.40 24.45
C ALA A 78 17.27 -8.66 23.32
N ARG A 79 16.53 -9.40 22.47
CA ARG A 79 15.78 -8.83 21.33
C ARG A 79 14.60 -7.97 21.79
N SER A 80 13.79 -8.48 22.71
CA SER A 80 12.58 -7.79 23.16
C SER A 80 12.79 -6.95 24.41
N LYS A 81 13.95 -7.07 25.07
CA LYS A 81 14.31 -6.45 26.35
C LYS A 81 13.33 -6.78 27.48
N ILE A 82 12.76 -7.99 27.45
CA ILE A 82 11.70 -8.44 28.37
C ILE A 82 12.23 -9.58 29.25
N GLN A 83 11.82 -9.56 30.52
CA GLN A 83 12.05 -10.66 31.45
C GLN A 83 10.99 -11.76 31.25
N ARG A 84 11.46 -12.99 31.10
CA ARG A 84 10.63 -14.19 30.98
C ARG A 84 10.87 -15.10 32.17
N LEU A 85 9.83 -15.82 32.55
CA LEU A 85 9.88 -16.83 33.61
C LEU A 85 9.37 -18.19 33.11
N PRO A 86 10.02 -18.78 32.09
CA PRO A 86 9.66 -20.10 31.58
C PRO A 86 9.87 -21.20 32.64
N ILE A 87 9.11 -22.28 32.49
CA ILE A 87 9.34 -23.54 33.21
C ILE A 87 10.17 -24.42 32.28
N GLU A 88 11.36 -24.81 32.72
CA GLU A 88 12.34 -25.57 31.94
C GLU A 88 12.84 -26.78 32.73
N ALA A 89 13.43 -27.75 32.02
CA ALA A 89 14.12 -28.88 32.65
C ALA A 89 15.33 -28.39 33.45
N ILE A 90 15.58 -28.99 34.61
CA ILE A 90 16.78 -28.71 35.41
C ILE A 90 18.02 -29.41 34.84
N SER A 91 19.21 -28.89 35.17
CA SER A 91 20.48 -29.53 34.87
C SER A 91 20.72 -30.81 35.68
N GLN A 92 21.68 -31.63 35.24
CA GLN A 92 22.11 -32.81 35.98
C GLN A 92 22.62 -32.43 37.37
N ALA A 93 23.45 -31.38 37.46
CA ALA A 93 23.96 -30.87 38.73
C ALA A 93 22.83 -30.45 39.70
N SER A 94 21.80 -29.75 39.22
CA SER A 94 20.63 -29.39 40.04
C SER A 94 19.84 -30.63 40.49
N ALA A 95 19.59 -31.60 39.60
CA ALA A 95 18.93 -32.86 39.95
C ALA A 95 19.72 -33.64 41.01
N GLN A 96 21.05 -33.62 40.93
CA GLN A 96 21.94 -34.28 41.88
C GLN A 96 21.96 -33.56 43.22
N GLN A 97 21.99 -32.21 43.23
CA GLN A 97 21.83 -31.43 44.45
C GLN A 97 20.49 -31.69 45.15
N ARG A 98 19.38 -31.75 44.39
CA ARG A 98 18.06 -32.11 44.92
C ARG A 98 18.06 -33.51 45.52
N SER A 99 18.65 -34.47 44.81
CA SER A 99 18.78 -35.86 45.29
C SER A 99 19.58 -35.91 46.60
N GLY A 100 20.67 -35.13 46.70
CA GLY A 100 21.49 -35.00 47.90
C GLY A 100 20.76 -34.44 49.12
N ARG A 101 19.61 -33.77 48.94
CA ARG A 101 18.78 -33.32 50.08
C ARG A 101 18.15 -34.48 50.85
N ALA A 102 17.93 -35.63 50.23
CA ALA A 102 17.42 -36.83 50.90
C ALA A 102 18.46 -37.50 51.80
N GLY A 103 19.76 -37.29 51.53
CA GLY A 103 20.86 -38.02 52.17
C GLY A 103 21.61 -37.26 53.26
N ARG A 104 21.09 -36.13 53.76
CA ARG A 104 21.88 -35.23 54.64
C ARG A 104 22.09 -35.75 56.06
N THR A 105 21.07 -36.35 56.66
CA THR A 105 21.13 -36.80 58.06
C THR A 105 21.12 -38.31 58.21
N ALA A 106 20.75 -39.04 57.15
CA ALA A 106 20.68 -40.49 57.09
C ALA A 106 20.61 -40.91 55.60
N PRO A 107 20.83 -42.19 55.25
CA PRO A 107 20.52 -42.70 53.92
C PRO A 107 19.07 -42.37 53.53
N GLY A 108 18.89 -41.88 52.30
CA GLY A 108 17.59 -41.45 51.79
C GLY A 108 17.40 -41.83 50.33
N ILE A 109 16.16 -41.67 49.85
CA ILE A 109 15.74 -42.06 48.51
C ILE A 109 15.31 -40.80 47.74
N ALA A 110 15.85 -40.62 46.53
CA ALA A 110 15.42 -39.60 45.60
C ALA A 110 14.66 -40.24 44.43
N ILE A 111 13.41 -39.83 44.22
CA ILE A 111 12.55 -40.29 43.14
C ILE A 111 12.46 -39.16 42.11
N ARG A 112 12.98 -39.41 40.90
CA ARG A 112 12.90 -38.47 39.79
C ARG A 112 11.68 -38.81 38.95
N LEU A 113 10.82 -37.83 38.66
CA LEU A 113 9.59 -38.01 37.88
C LEU A 113 9.84 -37.91 36.36
N TYR A 114 10.99 -38.39 35.91
CA TYR A 114 11.45 -38.37 34.53
C TYR A 114 12.38 -39.56 34.28
N ALA A 115 12.47 -40.01 33.03
CA ALA A 115 13.22 -41.19 32.63
C ALA A 115 14.75 -40.98 32.79
N GLU A 116 15.49 -42.08 32.91
CA GLU A 116 16.95 -42.04 33.01
C GLU A 116 17.59 -41.48 31.73
N GLU A 117 17.01 -41.78 30.57
CA GLU A 117 17.44 -41.24 29.28
C GLU A 117 17.25 -39.71 29.21
N ASP A 118 16.17 -39.18 29.77
CA ASP A 118 15.96 -37.71 29.90
C ASP A 118 17.02 -37.11 30.84
N PHE A 119 17.31 -37.75 31.98
CA PHE A 119 18.37 -37.29 32.86
C PHE A 119 19.74 -37.22 32.14
N ALA A 120 20.11 -38.28 31.42
CA ALA A 120 21.37 -38.36 30.69
C ALA A 120 21.46 -37.33 29.54
N GLY A 121 20.33 -36.97 28.92
CA GLY A 121 20.25 -35.98 27.85
C GLY A 121 20.27 -34.51 28.29
N ARG A 122 20.15 -34.22 29.60
CA ARG A 122 20.11 -32.84 30.12
C ARG A 122 21.49 -32.21 30.19
N PRO A 123 21.59 -30.86 30.15
CA PRO A 123 22.85 -30.17 30.39
C PRO A 123 23.44 -30.52 31.75
N GLU A 124 24.76 -30.71 31.82
CA GLU A 124 25.45 -31.05 33.05
C GLU A 124 25.29 -29.95 34.11
N PHE A 125 25.48 -28.69 33.70
CA PHE A 125 25.39 -27.52 34.57
C PHE A 125 24.26 -26.58 34.16
N THR A 126 23.71 -25.87 35.14
CA THR A 126 22.76 -24.79 34.90
C THR A 126 23.48 -23.60 34.27
N GLU A 127 22.88 -23.00 33.25
CA GLU A 127 23.44 -21.86 32.54
C GLU A 127 23.77 -20.69 33.51
N PRO A 128 25.01 -20.16 33.48
CA PRO A 128 25.44 -19.04 34.31
C PRO A 128 24.53 -17.82 34.18
N GLU A 129 24.36 -17.08 35.29
CA GLU A 129 23.45 -15.93 35.34
C GLU A 129 23.81 -14.82 34.34
N VAL A 130 25.11 -14.60 34.11
CA VAL A 130 25.64 -13.62 33.15
C VAL A 130 25.14 -13.82 31.71
N LEU A 131 24.72 -15.05 31.35
CA LEU A 131 24.18 -15.36 30.02
C LEU A 131 22.66 -15.12 29.92
N ARG A 132 21.96 -14.95 31.04
CA ARG A 132 20.49 -14.97 31.08
C ARG A 132 19.85 -13.78 31.80
N THR A 133 20.63 -12.76 32.19
CA THR A 133 20.14 -11.54 32.85
C THR A 133 20.51 -10.27 32.08
N ASN A 134 19.93 -9.15 32.48
CA ASN A 134 20.25 -7.83 31.93
C ASN A 134 21.61 -7.35 32.48
N LEU A 135 22.55 -7.04 31.60
CA LEU A 135 23.91 -6.66 31.94
C LEU A 135 24.11 -5.15 32.15
N ALA A 136 23.08 -4.31 32.00
CA ALA A 136 23.24 -2.85 32.01
C ALA A 136 23.90 -2.31 33.30
N ALA A 137 23.54 -2.86 34.47
CA ALA A 137 24.16 -2.48 35.74
C ALA A 137 25.65 -2.84 35.78
N VAL A 138 26.00 -4.05 35.33
CA VAL A 138 27.39 -4.55 35.28
C VAL A 138 28.21 -3.71 34.32
N LEU A 139 27.71 -3.45 33.11
CA LEU A 139 28.43 -2.64 32.12
C LEU A 139 28.63 -1.20 32.59
N LEU A 140 27.62 -0.61 33.22
CA LEU A 140 27.72 0.74 33.79
C LEU A 140 28.84 0.81 34.84
N GLN A 141 28.93 -0.18 35.73
CA GLN A 141 29.99 -0.26 36.74
C GLN A 141 31.37 -0.50 36.11
N MET A 142 31.50 -1.41 35.14
CA MET A 142 32.75 -1.66 34.42
C MET A 142 33.26 -0.39 33.74
N MET A 143 32.37 0.37 33.09
CA MET A 143 32.71 1.66 32.47
C MET A 143 33.11 2.71 33.50
N ALA A 144 32.43 2.77 34.66
CA ALA A 144 32.73 3.73 35.71
C ALA A 144 34.09 3.45 36.38
N LEU A 145 34.47 2.17 36.48
CA LEU A 145 35.74 1.71 37.03
C LEU A 145 36.87 1.69 35.98
N GLY A 146 36.59 1.98 34.70
CA GLY A 146 37.59 2.04 33.65
C GLY A 146 38.15 0.67 33.25
N MET A 147 37.36 -0.41 33.34
CA MET A 147 37.81 -1.79 33.07
C MET A 147 38.06 -2.12 31.58
N GLY A 148 37.98 -1.14 30.68
CA GLY A 148 38.19 -1.31 29.24
C GLY A 148 37.03 -1.96 28.51
N ASP A 149 37.32 -2.59 27.36
CA ASP A 149 36.33 -3.27 26.54
C ASP A 149 35.82 -4.55 27.22
N VAL A 150 34.50 -4.72 27.23
CA VAL A 150 33.80 -5.88 27.79
C VAL A 150 34.26 -7.17 27.11
N ALA A 151 34.54 -7.13 25.80
CA ALA A 151 35.00 -8.31 25.06
C ALA A 151 36.41 -8.76 25.47
N ALA A 152 37.24 -7.85 26.00
CA ALA A 152 38.58 -8.14 26.48
C ALA A 152 38.62 -8.51 27.97
N PHE A 153 37.50 -8.36 28.69
CA PHE A 153 37.45 -8.66 30.12
C PHE A 153 37.46 -10.19 30.37
N PRO A 154 38.29 -10.69 31.31
CA PRO A 154 38.49 -12.12 31.51
C PRO A 154 37.36 -12.77 32.33
N PHE A 155 36.16 -12.90 31.75
CA PHE A 155 35.05 -13.62 32.37
C PHE A 155 35.31 -15.13 32.44
N LEU A 156 34.89 -15.80 33.53
CA LEU A 156 34.84 -17.27 33.59
C LEU A 156 33.96 -17.84 32.47
N THR A 157 32.83 -17.18 32.20
CA THR A 157 31.98 -17.44 31.05
C THR A 157 31.58 -16.08 30.48
N PRO A 158 32.03 -15.72 29.26
CA PRO A 158 31.75 -14.40 28.71
C PRO A 158 30.27 -14.24 28.37
N PRO A 159 29.69 -13.03 28.54
CA PRO A 159 28.31 -12.76 28.13
C PRO A 159 28.12 -12.90 26.61
N ASP A 160 26.91 -13.25 26.17
CA ASP A 160 26.57 -13.17 24.74
C ASP A 160 26.68 -11.72 24.25
N SER A 161 27.37 -11.53 23.12
CA SER A 161 27.49 -10.25 22.40
C SER A 161 26.16 -9.52 22.22
N ARG A 162 25.07 -10.25 21.97
CA ARG A 162 23.72 -9.66 21.86
C ARG A 162 23.21 -9.09 23.18
N GLY A 163 23.54 -9.74 24.29
CA GLY A 163 23.24 -9.27 25.65
C GLY A 163 24.03 -8.01 25.98
N VAL A 164 25.32 -7.99 25.66
CA VAL A 164 26.19 -6.80 25.82
C VAL A 164 25.64 -5.62 25.03
N LYS A 165 25.29 -5.82 23.75
CA LYS A 165 24.69 -4.78 22.91
C LYS A 165 23.36 -4.28 23.49
N ALA A 166 22.45 -5.17 23.89
CA ALA A 166 21.15 -4.79 24.44
C ALA A 166 21.27 -3.97 25.73
N ALA A 167 22.24 -4.31 26.58
CA ALA A 167 22.60 -3.57 27.78
C ALA A 167 23.18 -2.19 27.45
N MET A 168 24.08 -2.10 26.46
CA MET A 168 24.58 -0.82 25.97
C MET A 168 23.47 0.07 25.40
N ASP A 169 22.59 -0.49 24.58
CA ASP A 169 21.44 0.23 24.04
C ASP A 169 20.52 0.75 25.16
N LEU A 170 20.43 0.03 26.30
CA LEU A 170 19.71 0.51 27.47
C LEU A 170 20.44 1.67 28.15
N LEU A 171 21.76 1.62 28.28
CA LEU A 171 22.53 2.74 28.83
C LEU A 171 22.45 3.99 27.93
N VAL A 172 22.37 3.83 26.61
CA VAL A 172 22.08 4.93 25.68
C VAL A 172 20.64 5.43 25.86
N GLU A 173 19.66 4.54 26.00
CA GLU A 173 18.25 4.89 26.29
C GLU A 173 18.13 5.73 27.57
N LEU A 174 18.90 5.41 28.61
CA LEU A 174 18.93 6.15 29.87
C LEU A 174 19.80 7.41 29.82
N ARG A 175 20.39 7.73 28.67
CA ARG A 175 21.41 8.78 28.47
C ARG A 175 22.62 8.65 29.41
N ALA A 176 22.89 7.44 29.89
CA ALA A 176 24.06 7.13 30.71
C ALA A 176 25.34 7.09 29.85
N VAL A 177 25.21 6.72 28.57
CA VAL A 177 26.31 6.62 27.62
C VAL A 177 26.01 7.36 26.33
N SER A 178 27.01 8.05 25.78
CA SER A 178 26.99 8.63 24.44
C SER A 178 28.36 8.44 23.77
N GLY A 179 28.38 8.04 22.49
CA GLY A 179 29.62 7.76 21.76
C GLY A 179 30.53 6.72 22.45
N GLY A 180 29.95 5.75 23.17
CA GLY A 180 30.70 4.74 23.92
C GLY A 180 31.33 5.21 25.25
N ARG A 181 31.04 6.44 25.71
CA ARG A 181 31.59 7.00 26.96
C ARG A 181 30.50 7.42 27.94
N LEU A 182 30.82 7.37 29.24
CA LEU A 182 29.90 7.81 30.30
C LEU A 182 29.62 9.32 30.24
N THR A 183 28.34 9.65 30.22
CA THR A 183 27.85 11.03 30.34
C THR A 183 27.92 11.51 31.80
N LYS A 184 27.57 12.78 32.06
CA LYS A 184 27.39 13.27 33.44
C LYS A 184 26.32 12.44 34.17
N VAL A 185 25.19 12.19 33.51
CA VAL A 185 24.11 11.34 34.04
C VAL A 185 24.64 9.94 34.33
N GLY A 186 25.37 9.31 33.39
CA GLY A 186 25.91 7.97 33.58
C GLY A 186 26.83 7.82 34.79
N ARG A 187 27.66 8.84 35.06
CA ARG A 187 28.51 8.86 36.27
C ARG A 187 27.71 8.98 37.56
N GLU A 188 26.58 9.69 37.55
CA GLU A 188 25.68 9.75 38.69
C GLU A 188 24.94 8.42 38.89
N LEU A 189 24.45 7.79 37.82
CA LEU A 189 23.79 6.49 37.90
C LEU A 189 24.72 5.41 38.48
N ALA A 190 26.00 5.40 38.07
CA ALA A 190 26.97 4.42 38.53
C ALA A 190 27.29 4.50 40.04
N ARG A 191 26.96 5.61 40.71
CA ARG A 191 27.15 5.75 42.17
C ARG A 191 26.02 5.12 43.00
N LEU A 192 24.91 4.78 42.36
CA LEU A 192 23.72 4.26 43.04
C LEU A 192 23.70 2.73 42.96
N PRO A 193 23.58 2.00 44.08
CA PRO A 193 23.64 0.53 44.12
C PRO A 193 22.28 -0.11 43.76
N ILE A 194 21.66 0.35 42.66
CA ILE A 194 20.34 -0.11 42.20
C ILE A 194 20.32 -0.23 40.67
N ASP A 195 19.24 -0.79 40.11
CA ASP A 195 19.08 -0.89 38.66
C ASP A 195 19.20 0.49 37.98
N PRO A 196 19.94 0.61 36.86
CA PRO A 196 20.14 1.88 36.17
C PRO A 196 18.86 2.63 35.80
N ARG A 197 17.76 1.92 35.52
CA ARG A 197 16.46 2.55 35.24
C ARG A 197 15.93 3.27 36.48
N LEU A 198 15.99 2.61 37.63
CA LEU A 198 15.56 3.17 38.91
C LEU A 198 16.44 4.34 39.33
N ALA A 199 17.76 4.21 39.16
CA ALA A 199 18.72 5.29 39.37
C ALA A 199 18.39 6.52 38.51
N ARG A 200 18.01 6.30 37.24
CA ARG A 200 17.66 7.38 36.30
C ARG A 200 16.43 8.17 36.78
N MET A 201 15.45 7.50 37.39
CA MET A 201 14.28 8.15 37.98
C MET A 201 14.67 9.10 39.10
N LEU A 202 15.60 8.71 39.99
CA LEU A 202 16.05 9.55 41.10
C LEU A 202 16.79 10.80 40.61
N VAL A 203 17.65 10.64 39.61
CA VAL A 203 18.36 11.78 39.00
C VAL A 203 17.36 12.76 38.37
N GLU A 204 16.35 12.26 37.65
CA GLU A 204 15.31 13.13 37.08
C GLU A 204 14.43 13.79 38.15
N ALA A 205 14.10 13.05 39.21
CA ALA A 205 13.25 13.54 40.28
C ALA A 205 13.87 14.72 41.03
N ARG A 206 15.21 14.77 41.11
CA ARG A 206 15.94 15.92 41.67
C ARG A 206 15.79 17.17 40.81
N GLU A 207 15.86 17.03 39.49
CA GLU A 207 15.69 18.16 38.55
C GLU A 207 14.24 18.69 38.53
N ARG A 208 13.26 17.84 38.86
CA ARG A 208 11.83 18.16 38.88
C ARG A 208 11.26 18.46 40.28
N ASP A 209 12.12 18.56 41.29
CA ASP A 209 11.74 18.82 42.69
C ASP A 209 10.70 17.84 43.28
N VAL A 210 10.76 16.57 42.87
CA VAL A 210 9.87 15.48 43.37
C VAL A 210 10.67 14.31 43.95
N LEU A 211 11.94 14.54 44.29
CA LEU A 211 12.86 13.52 44.80
C LEU A 211 12.30 12.73 46.00
N PRO A 212 11.70 13.34 47.06
CA PRO A 212 11.21 12.57 48.20
C PRO A 212 10.17 11.50 47.81
N SER A 213 9.23 11.85 46.95
CA SER A 213 8.16 10.96 46.48
C SER A 213 8.70 9.83 45.60
N VAL A 214 9.57 10.17 44.64
CA VAL A 214 10.15 9.17 43.74
C VAL A 214 11.13 8.26 44.48
N LEU A 215 11.82 8.77 45.50
CA LEU A 215 12.75 7.97 46.30
C LEU A 215 12.02 6.88 47.10
N ALA A 216 10.88 7.20 47.71
CA ALA A 216 10.02 6.21 48.34
C ALA A 216 9.55 5.14 47.35
N ILE A 217 9.14 5.54 46.16
CA ILE A 217 8.70 4.61 45.10
C ILE A 217 9.87 3.71 44.66
N VAL A 218 11.02 4.28 44.30
CA VAL A 218 12.20 3.54 43.84
C VAL A 218 12.71 2.56 44.89
N ALA A 219 12.75 2.97 46.16
CA ALA A 219 13.13 2.07 47.25
C ALA A 219 12.15 0.89 47.37
N GLY A 220 10.84 1.14 47.20
CA GLY A 220 9.82 0.11 47.25
C GLY A 220 9.85 -0.84 46.05
N LEU A 221 10.23 -0.35 44.87
CA LEU A 221 10.44 -1.17 43.67
C LEU A 221 11.71 -2.02 43.73
N SER A 222 12.69 -1.63 44.55
CA SER A 222 13.98 -2.33 44.68
C SER A 222 13.92 -3.53 45.64
N ILE A 223 12.83 -3.66 46.40
CA ILE A 223 12.65 -4.73 47.39
C ILE A 223 11.47 -5.64 47.00
N GLN A 224 11.29 -6.73 47.74
CA GLN A 224 10.09 -7.54 47.62
C GLN A 224 8.87 -6.78 48.17
N ASP A 225 7.71 -6.90 47.51
CA ASP A 225 6.46 -6.28 47.96
C ASP A 225 6.17 -6.59 49.44
N VAL A 226 5.92 -5.53 50.21
CA VAL A 226 5.65 -5.61 51.65
C VAL A 226 4.29 -6.21 51.96
N ARG A 227 3.36 -6.20 51.00
CA ARG A 227 2.00 -6.74 51.17
C ARG A 227 2.02 -8.27 51.11
N GLU A 228 1.40 -8.89 52.10
CA GLU A 228 1.16 -10.33 52.16
C GLU A 228 -0.29 -10.64 51.79
N ARG A 229 -0.51 -11.72 51.05
CA ARG A 229 -1.85 -12.19 50.69
C ARG A 229 -1.97 -13.68 50.98
N PRO A 230 -2.09 -14.08 52.27
CA PRO A 230 -2.27 -15.48 52.64
C PRO A 230 -3.53 -16.05 51.97
N GLU A 231 -3.48 -17.28 51.48
CA GLU A 231 -4.57 -17.89 50.69
C GLU A 231 -5.90 -17.88 51.47
N GLU A 232 -5.85 -18.23 52.77
CA GLU A 232 -7.01 -18.33 53.66
C GLU A 232 -7.64 -16.97 54.01
N GLN A 233 -6.84 -15.89 54.04
CA GLN A 233 -7.27 -14.55 54.45
C GLN A 233 -7.16 -13.53 53.31
N ARG A 234 -7.13 -14.03 52.07
CA ARG A 234 -6.86 -13.23 50.87
C ARG A 234 -7.85 -12.08 50.70
N GLU A 235 -9.14 -12.33 50.89
CA GLU A 235 -10.18 -11.29 50.77
C GLU A 235 -10.05 -10.19 51.84
N GLN A 236 -9.59 -10.54 53.04
CA GLN A 236 -9.35 -9.56 54.10
C GLN A 236 -8.11 -8.72 53.80
N ALA A 237 -7.02 -9.35 53.38
CA ALA A 237 -5.81 -8.67 52.95
C ALA A 237 -6.08 -7.71 51.78
N ASP A 238 -6.80 -8.20 50.75
CA ASP A 238 -7.16 -7.40 49.58
C ASP A 238 -8.02 -6.18 49.96
N ARG A 239 -8.97 -6.33 50.88
CA ARG A 239 -9.79 -5.20 51.40
C ARG A 239 -8.96 -4.16 52.14
N LEU A 240 -8.05 -4.58 53.01
CA LEU A 240 -7.19 -3.66 53.75
C LEU A 240 -6.22 -2.93 52.81
N HIS A 241 -5.65 -3.63 51.82
CA HIS A 241 -4.72 -3.03 50.87
C HIS A 241 -5.40 -2.15 49.83
N ALA A 242 -6.70 -2.36 49.56
CA ALA A 242 -7.47 -1.56 48.61
C ALA A 242 -7.50 -0.07 48.98
N ARG A 243 -7.38 0.30 50.27
CA ARG A 243 -7.37 1.71 50.72
C ARG A 243 -6.19 2.52 50.18
N PHE A 244 -5.13 1.86 49.74
CA PHE A 244 -3.96 2.49 49.13
C PHE A 244 -4.04 2.52 47.61
N THR A 245 -5.09 1.95 47.00
CA THR A 245 -5.19 1.86 45.55
C THR A 245 -5.55 3.21 44.97
N ASP A 246 -4.62 3.77 44.19
CA ASP A 246 -4.87 4.93 43.35
C ASP A 246 -5.42 4.46 41.98
N PRO A 247 -6.54 5.05 41.50
CA PRO A 247 -7.19 4.61 40.26
C PRO A 247 -6.42 4.99 38.98
N THR A 248 -5.36 5.78 39.10
CA THR A 248 -4.55 6.30 37.99
C THR A 248 -3.12 5.77 37.99
N SER A 249 -2.62 5.25 39.12
CA SER A 249 -1.21 4.86 39.26
C SER A 249 -0.92 3.86 40.38
N ASP A 250 -0.39 2.69 40.02
CA ASP A 250 0.17 1.75 40.99
C ASP A 250 1.42 2.33 41.70
N PHE A 251 2.15 3.26 41.08
CA PHE A 251 3.28 3.95 41.72
C PHE A 251 2.81 4.89 42.83
N LEU A 252 1.69 5.60 42.62
CA LEU A 252 1.08 6.44 43.65
C LEU A 252 0.43 5.58 44.73
N SER A 253 -0.06 4.40 44.37
CA SER A 253 -0.53 3.42 45.35
C SER A 253 0.58 2.97 46.29
N LEU A 254 1.79 2.75 45.75
CA LEU A 254 2.98 2.43 46.53
C LEU A 254 3.41 3.60 47.42
N LEU A 255 3.38 4.83 46.89
CA LEU A 255 3.67 6.05 47.67
C LEU A 255 2.66 6.27 48.81
N GLY A 256 1.37 6.03 48.57
CA GLY A 256 0.32 6.12 49.58
C GLY A 256 0.53 5.12 50.72
N LEU A 257 0.92 3.88 50.40
CA LEU A 257 1.30 2.89 51.40
C LEU A 257 2.54 3.32 52.20
N TRP A 258 3.56 3.86 51.52
CA TRP A 258 4.75 4.38 52.19
C TRP A 258 4.41 5.51 53.18
N ASN A 259 3.63 6.49 52.73
CA ASN A 259 3.24 7.63 53.56
C ASN A 259 2.48 7.18 54.81
N TYR A 260 1.52 6.26 54.65
CA TYR A 260 0.81 5.65 55.77
C TYR A 260 1.76 4.94 56.75
N LEU A 261 2.72 4.17 56.23
CA LEU A 261 3.71 3.49 57.07
C LEU A 261 4.59 4.48 57.84
N GLN A 262 4.99 5.59 57.22
CA GLN A 262 5.78 6.64 57.89
C GLN A 262 4.96 7.35 58.98
N GLU A 263 3.71 7.71 58.70
CA GLU A 263 2.79 8.33 59.66
C GLU A 263 2.60 7.41 60.88
N MET A 264 2.22 6.15 60.65
CA MET A 264 2.01 5.17 61.72
C MET A 264 3.29 4.85 62.49
N GLN A 265 4.47 4.92 61.88
CA GLN A 265 5.74 4.68 62.57
C GLN A 265 6.08 5.82 63.53
N VAL A 266 5.67 7.06 63.22
CA VAL A 266 5.83 8.21 64.11
C VAL A 266 4.80 8.19 65.23
N GLU A 267 3.54 7.86 64.92
CA GLU A 267 2.44 7.84 65.89
C GLU A 267 2.52 6.65 66.86
N LEU A 268 2.93 5.47 66.36
CA LEU A 268 2.94 4.23 67.14
C LEU A 268 4.34 3.93 67.68
N GLY A 269 4.43 3.51 68.94
CA GLY A 269 5.64 2.91 69.47
C GLY A 269 6.07 1.66 68.68
N SER A 270 7.37 1.34 68.66
CA SER A 270 7.95 0.26 67.83
C SER A 270 7.23 -1.09 67.93
N SER A 271 6.75 -1.47 69.12
CA SER A 271 6.02 -2.73 69.33
C SER A 271 4.59 -2.67 68.77
N ALA A 272 3.90 -1.53 68.92
CA ALA A 272 2.55 -1.31 68.40
C ALA A 272 2.56 -1.25 66.87
N PHE A 273 3.53 -0.55 66.27
CA PHE A 273 3.73 -0.50 64.82
C PHE A 273 3.92 -1.92 64.22
N ARG A 274 4.78 -2.75 64.83
CA ARG A 274 4.98 -4.13 64.38
C ARG A 274 3.71 -4.98 64.47
N ARG A 275 2.89 -4.79 65.50
CA ARG A 275 1.58 -5.47 65.63
C ARG A 275 0.60 -4.99 64.56
N MET A 276 0.55 -3.69 64.28
CA MET A 276 -0.27 -3.12 63.22
C MET A 276 0.13 -3.71 61.86
N CYS A 277 1.42 -3.72 61.50
CA CYS A 277 1.86 -4.28 60.22
C CYS A 277 1.36 -5.73 60.05
N ARG A 278 1.48 -6.56 61.11
CA ARG A 278 0.98 -7.93 61.08
C ARG A 278 -0.55 -8.00 60.94
N ALA A 279 -1.29 -7.18 61.68
CA ALA A 279 -2.74 -7.13 61.63
C ALA A 279 -3.27 -6.70 60.24
N GLU A 280 -2.47 -5.95 59.50
CA GLU A 280 -2.82 -5.44 58.18
C GLU A 280 -2.16 -6.19 57.01
N PHE A 281 -1.62 -7.39 57.27
CA PHE A 281 -0.95 -8.22 56.26
C PHE A 281 0.21 -7.49 55.56
N LEU A 282 1.01 -6.76 56.33
CA LEU A 282 2.24 -6.11 55.91
C LEU A 282 3.44 -6.78 56.59
N ASN A 283 4.41 -7.21 55.79
CA ASN A 283 5.61 -7.85 56.28
C ASN A 283 6.55 -6.80 56.90
N TYR A 284 6.60 -6.77 58.24
CA TYR A 284 7.41 -5.79 58.97
C TYR A 284 8.91 -5.82 58.63
N VAL A 285 9.47 -6.99 58.27
CA VAL A 285 10.90 -7.07 57.89
C VAL A 285 11.14 -6.36 56.56
N ARG A 286 10.28 -6.59 55.56
CA ARG A 286 10.35 -5.88 54.28
C ARG A 286 10.04 -4.39 54.41
N VAL A 287 9.14 -4.00 55.34
CA VAL A 287 8.92 -2.58 55.65
C VAL A 287 10.20 -1.93 56.20
N ARG A 288 10.91 -2.61 57.10
CA ARG A 288 12.20 -2.12 57.60
C ARG A 288 13.24 -2.04 56.48
N GLU A 289 13.33 -3.06 55.64
CA GLU A 289 14.19 -3.08 54.46
C GLU A 289 13.91 -1.89 53.53
N TRP A 290 12.62 -1.59 53.28
CA TRP A 290 12.21 -0.41 52.51
C TRP A 290 12.76 0.88 53.14
N VAL A 291 12.60 1.04 54.46
CA VAL A 291 13.10 2.20 55.19
C VAL A 291 14.62 2.33 55.12
N ASP A 292 15.33 1.22 55.22
CA ASP A 292 16.79 1.21 55.18
C ASP A 292 17.31 1.52 53.76
N VAL A 293 16.73 0.94 52.72
CA VAL A 293 17.05 1.25 51.31
C VAL A 293 16.73 2.72 51.00
N HIS A 294 15.58 3.23 51.45
CA HIS A 294 15.24 4.64 51.31
C HIS A 294 16.29 5.54 51.98
N ARG A 295 16.72 5.21 53.20
CA ARG A 295 17.74 6.00 53.92
C ARG A 295 19.07 6.01 53.16
N GLN A 296 19.55 4.85 52.74
CA GLN A 296 20.80 4.72 51.97
C GLN A 296 20.78 5.52 50.66
N LEU A 297 19.68 5.43 49.91
CA LEU A 297 19.52 6.18 48.67
C LEU A 297 19.39 7.69 48.91
N ALA A 298 18.70 8.10 49.97
CA ALA A 298 18.57 9.50 50.35
C ALA A 298 19.94 10.12 50.68
N ASP A 299 20.77 9.40 51.43
CA ASP A 299 22.13 9.83 51.78
C ASP A 299 23.00 9.98 50.53
N LEU A 300 22.97 9.00 49.61
CA LEU A 300 23.71 9.06 48.34
C LEU A 300 23.24 10.19 47.41
N MET A 301 21.94 10.50 47.42
CA MET A 301 21.36 11.58 46.62
C MET A 301 21.49 12.96 47.28
N GLY A 302 22.02 13.04 48.50
CA GLY A 302 22.11 14.29 49.26
C GLY A 302 20.74 14.87 49.64
N ALA A 303 19.72 14.03 49.72
CA ALA A 303 18.36 14.46 50.03
C ALA A 303 18.27 14.89 51.50
N ARG A 304 17.84 16.14 51.75
CA ARG A 304 17.53 16.59 53.12
C ARG A 304 16.28 15.86 53.61
N ARG A 305 16.26 15.48 54.89
CA ARG A 305 15.06 14.97 55.57
C ARG A 305 13.94 15.99 55.44
N ALA A 306 12.93 15.69 54.62
CA ALA A 306 11.71 16.49 54.57
C ALA A 306 10.99 16.36 55.93
N LYS A 307 10.68 17.50 56.56
CA LYS A 307 10.00 17.54 57.86
C LYS A 307 8.48 17.35 57.76
N THR A 308 7.93 17.38 56.54
CA THR A 308 6.49 17.37 56.29
C THR A 308 6.17 16.64 54.99
N ARG A 309 4.99 16.01 54.95
CA ARG A 309 4.41 15.42 53.74
C ARG A 309 4.30 16.51 52.67
N VAL A 310 4.99 16.34 51.55
CA VAL A 310 4.85 17.20 50.38
C VAL A 310 3.87 16.50 49.46
N ASP A 311 2.69 17.08 49.25
CA ASP A 311 1.79 16.64 48.18
C ASP A 311 2.45 16.98 46.84
N ALA A 312 3.26 16.04 46.33
CA ALA A 312 3.92 16.17 45.06
C ALA A 312 2.90 16.07 43.93
N ASP A 313 3.05 16.94 42.92
CA ASP A 313 2.28 16.86 41.69
C ASP A 313 2.42 15.45 41.07
N PRO A 314 1.31 14.68 40.93
CA PRO A 314 1.31 13.35 40.34
C PRO A 314 2.00 13.31 38.96
N ASP A 315 1.77 14.33 38.12
CA ASP A 315 2.33 14.38 36.78
C ASP A 315 3.85 14.57 36.82
N ALA A 316 4.36 15.43 37.71
CA ALA A 316 5.79 15.59 37.92
C ALA A 316 6.46 14.29 38.42
N VAL A 317 5.82 13.57 39.35
CA VAL A 317 6.28 12.24 39.81
C VAL A 317 6.32 11.25 38.65
N HIS A 318 5.28 11.19 37.82
CA HIS A 318 5.24 10.28 36.67
C HIS A 318 6.25 10.63 35.60
N ARG A 319 6.47 11.92 35.30
CA ARG A 319 7.52 12.37 34.37
C ARG A 319 8.92 11.98 34.86
N ALA A 320 9.18 12.09 36.16
CA ALA A 320 10.44 11.64 36.74
C ALA A 320 10.63 10.12 36.60
N ILE A 321 9.59 9.33 36.90
CA ILE A 321 9.61 7.87 36.75
C ILE A 321 9.77 7.46 35.27
N LEU A 322 9.12 8.17 34.36
CA LEU A 322 9.15 7.91 32.92
C LEU A 322 10.57 7.95 32.33
N SER A 323 11.47 8.75 32.93
CA SER A 323 12.87 8.85 32.50
C SER A 323 13.62 7.50 32.55
N GLY A 324 13.24 6.60 33.45
CA GLY A 324 13.78 5.24 33.54
C GLY A 324 13.05 4.22 32.66
N LEU A 325 11.87 4.58 32.14
CA LEU A 325 10.88 3.67 31.56
C LEU A 325 10.46 4.06 30.13
N LEU A 326 11.31 4.79 29.41
CA LEU A 326 11.03 5.26 28.04
C LEU A 326 10.65 4.12 27.07
N SER A 327 11.19 2.91 27.27
CA SER A 327 10.79 1.73 26.48
C SER A 327 9.68 0.87 27.09
N GLN A 328 9.08 1.29 28.20
CA GLN A 328 7.98 0.59 28.87
C GLN A 328 6.66 1.39 28.80
N ILE A 329 6.49 2.16 27.73
CA ILE A 329 5.25 2.89 27.40
C ILE A 329 4.40 2.01 26.48
N GLY A 330 3.07 2.08 26.61
CA GLY A 330 2.14 1.49 25.65
C GLY A 330 0.87 2.30 25.45
N ILE A 331 0.36 2.27 24.22
CA ILE A 331 -0.90 2.89 23.81
C ILE A 331 -1.94 1.79 23.59
N ARG A 332 -3.15 1.98 24.09
CA ARG A 332 -4.24 1.00 23.98
C ARG A 332 -4.58 0.75 22.51
N ASP A 333 -4.70 -0.53 22.13
CA ASP A 333 -5.07 -0.93 20.77
C ASP A 333 -6.55 -1.28 20.72
N ASP A 334 -7.39 -0.31 20.37
CA ASP A 334 -8.85 -0.46 20.36
C ASP A 334 -9.35 -1.49 19.34
N ARG A 335 -8.56 -1.83 18.30
CA ARG A 335 -8.91 -2.86 17.29
C ARG A 335 -9.01 -4.27 17.86
N THR A 336 -8.38 -4.51 19.00
CA THR A 336 -8.30 -5.82 19.67
C THR A 336 -9.46 -6.07 20.62
N THR A 337 -10.15 -4.99 21.03
CA THR A 337 -11.30 -5.06 21.93
C THR A 337 -12.56 -5.61 21.24
N THR A 338 -12.62 -5.52 19.90
CA THR A 338 -13.77 -5.94 19.07
C THR A 338 -13.66 -7.38 18.53
N SER A 339 -12.46 -7.96 18.42
CA SER A 339 -12.28 -9.31 17.83
C SER A 339 -12.60 -10.47 18.78
N ALA A 340 -12.65 -10.24 20.10
CA ALA A 340 -12.93 -11.28 21.09
C ALA A 340 -14.43 -11.63 21.25
N ALA A 341 -15.33 -10.89 20.59
CA ALA A 341 -16.78 -11.09 20.71
C ALA A 341 -17.34 -12.25 19.85
N LYS A 342 -16.57 -12.84 18.93
CA LYS A 342 -17.05 -13.86 17.98
C LYS A 342 -16.68 -15.31 18.30
N GLY A 343 -16.16 -15.62 19.49
CA GLY A 343 -15.56 -16.95 19.75
C GLY A 343 -15.80 -17.59 21.12
N ALA A 344 -16.90 -17.33 21.82
CA ALA A 344 -17.15 -17.94 23.13
C ALA A 344 -18.34 -18.92 23.09
N ALA A 345 -18.04 -20.21 22.86
CA ALA A 345 -18.96 -21.34 23.03
C ALA A 345 -19.13 -21.78 24.51
N SER A 346 -18.77 -20.94 25.48
CA SER A 346 -18.85 -21.28 26.91
C SER A 346 -19.41 -20.11 27.75
N GLY A 347 -20.74 -19.98 27.79
CA GLY A 347 -21.60 -19.59 28.94
C GLY A 347 -21.28 -18.43 29.89
N LYS A 348 -20.18 -17.68 29.78
CA LYS A 348 -19.93 -16.46 30.59
C LYS A 348 -19.30 -15.38 29.71
N PRO A 349 -19.90 -14.19 29.59
CA PRO A 349 -19.33 -13.08 28.83
C PRO A 349 -18.04 -12.62 29.52
N ARG A 350 -16.89 -13.02 28.98
CA ARG A 350 -15.58 -12.59 29.48
C ARG A 350 -15.26 -11.25 28.80
N ARG A 351 -15.27 -10.15 29.57
CA ARG A 351 -14.93 -8.82 29.08
C ARG A 351 -13.57 -8.87 28.35
N PRO A 352 -13.44 -8.33 27.12
CA PRO A 352 -12.17 -8.31 26.41
C PRO A 352 -11.11 -7.65 27.30
N THR A 353 -9.94 -8.27 27.41
CA THR A 353 -8.82 -7.67 28.13
C THR A 353 -8.22 -6.60 27.21
N ALA A 354 -8.16 -5.36 27.67
CA ALA A 354 -7.51 -4.30 26.90
C ALA A 354 -6.04 -4.66 26.64
N GLU A 355 -5.63 -4.58 25.38
CA GLU A 355 -4.25 -4.78 24.95
C GLU A 355 -3.61 -3.43 24.60
N TYR A 356 -2.31 -3.34 24.84
CA TYR A 356 -1.50 -2.16 24.62
C TYR A 356 -0.39 -2.48 23.64
N ARG A 357 -0.15 -1.58 22.70
CA ARG A 357 1.00 -1.58 21.80
C ARG A 357 2.12 -0.76 22.42
N GLY A 358 3.21 -1.42 22.77
CA GLY A 358 4.39 -0.81 23.36
C GLY A 358 5.59 -0.74 22.43
N ALA A 359 6.70 -0.29 23.00
CA ALA A 359 7.98 -0.16 22.31
C ALA A 359 8.39 -1.45 21.59
N ARG A 360 9.04 -1.30 20.45
CA ARG A 360 9.61 -2.41 19.65
C ARG A 360 8.55 -3.44 19.22
N GLY A 361 7.30 -3.00 19.06
CA GLY A 361 6.18 -3.84 18.64
C GLY A 361 5.63 -4.78 19.72
N ALA A 362 6.01 -4.58 20.99
CA ALA A 362 5.48 -5.37 22.10
C ALA A 362 3.97 -5.22 22.23
N ARG A 363 3.27 -6.30 22.57
CA ARG A 363 1.84 -6.29 22.89
C ARG A 363 1.63 -6.87 24.27
N PHE A 364 1.03 -6.10 25.17
CA PHE A 364 0.87 -6.50 26.57
C PHE A 364 -0.50 -6.12 27.12
N ALA A 365 -0.89 -6.76 28.21
CA ALA A 365 -2.08 -6.42 28.98
C ALA A 365 -1.68 -5.94 30.38
N ILE A 366 -2.50 -5.10 31.00
CA ILE A 366 -2.31 -4.71 32.41
C ILE A 366 -2.50 -5.93 33.32
N PHE A 367 -1.57 -6.15 34.25
CA PHE A 367 -1.64 -7.26 35.20
C PHE A 367 -2.94 -7.21 36.03
N PRO A 368 -3.62 -8.36 36.27
CA PRO A 368 -4.93 -8.37 36.93
C PRO A 368 -5.00 -7.71 38.31
N GLY A 369 -3.86 -7.63 39.02
CA GLY A 369 -3.76 -7.01 40.35
C GLY A 369 -3.55 -5.50 40.35
N SER A 370 -3.43 -4.84 39.20
CA SER A 370 -3.29 -3.38 39.10
C SER A 370 -4.63 -2.66 39.28
N GLY A 371 -4.62 -1.50 39.93
CA GLY A 371 -5.81 -0.64 40.09
C GLY A 371 -6.37 -0.13 38.75
N LEU A 372 -5.50 0.00 37.74
CA LEU A 372 -5.83 0.56 36.44
C LEU A 372 -6.53 -0.44 35.51
N ARG A 373 -6.49 -1.74 35.83
CA ARG A 373 -7.01 -2.80 34.96
C ARG A 373 -8.47 -2.57 34.54
N LYS A 374 -9.30 -2.03 35.45
CA LYS A 374 -10.72 -1.77 35.18
C LYS A 374 -10.93 -0.55 34.29
N LYS A 375 -10.15 0.53 34.51
CA LYS A 375 -10.26 1.79 33.77
C LYS A 375 -9.60 1.70 32.38
N SER A 376 -8.54 0.90 32.26
CA SER A 376 -7.79 0.65 31.02
C SER A 376 -7.50 1.96 30.25
N PRO A 377 -6.71 2.89 30.80
CA PRO A 377 -6.45 4.21 30.18
C PRO A 377 -5.84 4.09 28.79
N ASP A 378 -5.92 5.14 27.98
CA ASP A 378 -5.47 5.15 26.58
C ASP A 378 -3.95 4.97 26.45
N ALA A 379 -3.19 5.49 27.42
CA ALA A 379 -1.74 5.38 27.45
C ALA A 379 -1.25 5.03 28.86
N VAL A 380 -0.24 4.17 28.93
CA VAL A 380 0.37 3.72 30.18
C VAL A 380 1.88 3.65 30.12
N MET A 381 2.52 3.82 31.26
CA MET A 381 3.88 3.32 31.51
C MET A 381 3.85 2.17 32.51
N ALA A 382 4.80 1.24 32.42
CA ALA A 382 4.95 0.11 33.33
C ALA A 382 6.35 0.06 33.94
N ALA A 383 6.48 -0.33 35.21
CA ALA A 383 7.79 -0.56 35.83
C ALA A 383 8.47 -1.80 35.24
N GLU A 384 7.67 -2.84 34.96
CA GLU A 384 8.14 -4.09 34.39
C GLU A 384 7.16 -4.67 33.37
N LEU A 385 7.71 -5.22 32.29
CA LEU A 385 7.01 -6.10 31.35
C LEU A 385 7.49 -7.54 31.58
N VAL A 386 6.60 -8.42 32.02
CA VAL A 386 6.92 -9.81 32.39
C VAL A 386 6.05 -10.80 31.62
N GLU A 387 6.69 -11.76 30.96
CA GLU A 387 6.01 -12.82 30.22
C GLU A 387 5.76 -14.03 31.11
N THR A 388 4.48 -14.38 31.30
CA THR A 388 4.04 -15.58 32.02
C THR A 388 3.14 -16.44 31.11
N SER A 389 1.81 -16.32 31.21
CA SER A 389 0.87 -16.88 30.22
C SER A 389 0.70 -15.99 28.98
N ARG A 390 1.00 -14.70 29.15
CA ARG A 390 1.16 -13.66 28.13
C ARG A 390 2.05 -12.57 28.70
N LEU A 391 2.37 -11.58 27.89
CA LEU A 391 3.10 -10.41 28.35
C LEU A 391 2.19 -9.51 29.20
N PHE A 392 2.56 -9.30 30.45
CA PHE A 392 1.84 -8.42 31.38
C PHE A 392 2.69 -7.23 31.79
N ALA A 393 2.06 -6.06 31.84
CA ALA A 393 2.58 -4.87 32.49
C ALA A 393 2.28 -4.91 33.98
N ARG A 394 3.31 -4.77 34.81
CA ARG A 394 3.21 -4.75 36.28
C ARG A 394 3.67 -3.39 36.80
N THR A 395 2.95 -2.90 37.81
CA THR A 395 3.09 -1.55 38.37
C THR A 395 2.97 -0.49 37.28
N VAL A 396 1.73 -0.07 37.03
CA VAL A 396 1.33 0.72 35.87
C VAL A 396 0.83 2.10 36.29
N ALA A 397 1.11 3.13 35.49
CA ALA A 397 0.49 4.46 35.61
C ALA A 397 -0.10 4.90 34.28
N ALA A 398 -1.23 5.62 34.34
CA ALA A 398 -1.72 6.42 33.23
C ALA A 398 -0.75 7.58 33.00
N VAL A 399 -0.39 7.83 31.74
CA VAL A 399 0.56 8.89 31.38
C VAL A 399 0.09 9.58 30.11
N ASP A 400 0.51 10.83 29.90
CA ASP A 400 0.51 11.44 28.58
C ASP A 400 1.84 11.07 27.88
N PRO A 401 1.79 10.33 26.75
CA PRO A 401 2.98 9.91 26.00
C PRO A 401 3.86 11.08 25.56
N ALA A 402 3.30 12.28 25.35
CA ALA A 402 4.05 13.44 24.90
C ALA A 402 5.14 13.85 25.91
N TRP A 403 4.99 13.50 27.19
CA TRP A 403 6.02 13.72 28.22
C TRP A 403 7.34 13.03 27.89
N ALA A 404 7.30 11.94 27.12
CA ALA A 404 8.49 11.21 26.74
C ALA A 404 9.36 11.97 25.73
N GLU A 405 8.85 12.97 25.00
CA GLU A 405 9.62 13.66 23.96
C GLU A 405 10.87 14.37 24.52
N GLU A 406 10.70 15.15 25.59
CA GLU A 406 11.78 15.88 26.25
C GLU A 406 12.84 14.92 26.81
N LEU A 407 12.38 13.85 27.48
CA LEU A 407 13.20 12.83 28.11
C LEU A 407 13.95 11.97 27.07
N ALA A 408 13.33 11.71 25.91
CA ALA A 408 13.91 10.93 24.82
C ALA A 408 14.95 11.73 24.03
N GLY A 409 14.69 13.01 23.72
CA GLY A 409 15.61 13.85 22.95
C GLY A 409 15.86 13.25 21.57
N GLU A 410 17.13 12.96 21.24
CA GLU A 410 17.52 12.37 19.95
C GLU A 410 16.98 10.94 19.72
N LEU A 411 16.54 10.26 20.79
CA LEU A 411 15.90 8.95 20.67
C LEU A 411 14.50 9.01 20.04
N ALA A 412 13.87 10.20 20.04
CA ALA A 412 12.57 10.41 19.44
C ALA A 412 12.71 10.68 17.93
N HIS A 413 12.09 9.83 17.12
CA HIS A 413 12.06 9.98 15.68
C HIS A 413 10.91 10.87 15.25
N ARG A 414 11.22 11.95 14.53
CA ARG A 414 10.29 12.97 14.05
C ARG A 414 10.06 12.79 12.55
N GLN A 415 8.80 12.79 12.14
CA GLN A 415 8.42 12.71 10.74
C GLN A 415 7.46 13.85 10.42
N LEU A 416 7.78 14.62 9.38
CA LEU A 416 6.88 15.64 8.85
C LEU A 416 5.94 14.99 7.83
N GLY A 417 4.65 15.29 7.96
CA GLY A 417 3.64 15.01 6.95
C GLY A 417 3.61 16.08 5.86
N GLU A 418 2.61 16.00 4.99
CA GLU A 418 2.48 16.89 3.83
C GLU A 418 2.41 18.37 4.25
N PRO A 419 3.31 19.21 3.71
CA PRO A 419 3.24 20.65 3.88
C PRO A 419 1.97 21.22 3.23
N HIS A 420 1.34 22.18 3.89
CA HIS A 420 0.17 22.88 3.40
C HIS A 420 0.17 24.34 3.84
N TRP A 421 -0.48 25.21 3.07
CA TRP A 421 -0.69 26.58 3.48
C TRP A 421 -1.79 26.69 4.54
N SER A 422 -1.52 27.44 5.62
CA SER A 422 -2.50 27.73 6.66
C SER A 422 -2.88 29.20 6.59
N ARG A 423 -3.98 29.52 5.89
CA ARG A 423 -4.49 30.90 5.74
C ARG A 423 -4.64 31.63 7.07
N SER A 424 -5.19 30.97 8.09
CA SER A 424 -5.36 31.56 9.44
C SER A 424 -4.05 31.84 10.18
N ALA A 425 -2.97 31.14 9.84
CA ALA A 425 -1.65 31.38 10.41
C ALA A 425 -0.80 32.31 9.52
N GLY A 426 -1.25 32.59 8.29
CA GLY A 426 -0.47 33.30 7.28
C GLY A 426 0.88 32.65 6.98
N ALA A 427 1.00 31.33 7.12
CA ALA A 427 2.27 30.63 6.99
C ALA A 427 2.09 29.17 6.53
N ALA A 428 3.11 28.64 5.84
CA ALA A 428 3.18 27.23 5.49
C ALA A 428 3.36 26.37 6.75
N SER A 429 2.48 25.40 6.94
CA SER A 429 2.43 24.50 8.08
C SER A 429 2.58 23.06 7.64
N ALA A 430 3.03 22.20 8.54
CA ALA A 430 3.02 20.76 8.37
C ALA A 430 2.55 20.10 9.66
N TYR A 431 2.16 18.82 9.57
CA TYR A 431 1.91 18.01 10.74
C TYR A 431 3.13 17.14 11.04
N GLU A 432 3.68 17.30 12.24
CA GLU A 432 4.76 16.47 12.75
C GLU A 432 4.19 15.32 13.56
N LYS A 433 4.66 14.12 13.27
CA LYS A 433 4.44 12.91 14.05
C LYS A 433 5.74 12.54 14.76
N VAL A 434 5.67 12.31 16.07
CA VAL A 434 6.82 11.91 16.87
C VAL A 434 6.62 10.50 17.40
N THR A 435 7.61 9.64 17.16
CA THR A 435 7.61 8.25 17.60
C THR A 435 8.81 7.96 18.48
N LEU A 436 8.62 7.12 19.50
CA LEU A 436 9.69 6.65 20.39
C LEU A 436 9.66 5.12 20.41
N PHE A 437 10.73 4.49 19.93
CA PHE A 437 10.84 3.04 19.79
C PHE A 437 9.64 2.39 19.06
N GLY A 438 9.06 3.09 18.08
CA GLY A 438 7.89 2.63 17.32
C GLY A 438 6.53 2.89 17.97
N VAL A 439 6.48 3.51 19.16
CA VAL A 439 5.24 4.00 19.77
C VAL A 439 5.00 5.45 19.34
N GLU A 440 3.78 5.77 18.94
CA GLU A 440 3.40 7.14 18.60
C GLU A 440 3.19 7.95 19.87
N ILE A 441 4.19 8.73 20.28
CA ILE A 441 4.12 9.56 21.47
C ILE A 441 3.45 10.91 21.19
N ILE A 442 3.54 11.40 19.95
CA ILE A 442 2.80 12.56 19.47
C ILE A 442 2.25 12.18 18.09
N PRO A 443 0.94 11.85 17.97
CA PRO A 443 0.38 11.39 16.71
C PRO A 443 0.32 12.51 15.67
N LYS A 444 0.02 13.74 16.10
CA LYS A 444 -0.15 14.89 15.23
C LYS A 444 0.10 16.19 15.99
N ARG A 445 1.19 16.90 15.66
CA ARG A 445 1.48 18.27 16.13
C ARG A 445 1.61 19.21 14.94
N ARG A 446 0.89 20.32 14.95
CA ARG A 446 1.08 21.35 13.92
C ARG A 446 2.40 22.07 14.16
N VAL A 447 3.24 22.15 13.13
CA VAL A 447 4.51 22.86 13.15
C VAL A 447 4.62 23.80 11.95
N GLN A 448 5.38 24.88 12.12
CA GLN A 448 5.69 25.81 11.03
C GLN A 448 6.75 25.20 10.13
N LEU A 449 6.48 25.14 8.82
CA LEU A 449 7.36 24.51 7.84
C LEU A 449 8.71 25.22 7.76
N ALA A 450 8.74 26.54 7.92
CA ALA A 450 9.95 27.37 7.87
C ALA A 450 11.03 27.00 8.92
N ARG A 451 10.70 26.17 9.93
CA ARG A 451 11.70 25.62 10.87
C ARG A 451 12.53 24.49 10.27
N PHE A 452 12.01 23.84 9.23
CA PHE A 452 12.57 22.65 8.60
C PHE A 452 12.95 22.89 7.14
N ASP A 453 12.12 23.65 6.41
CA ASP A 453 12.31 23.97 5.00
C ASP A 453 11.81 25.40 4.72
N ARG A 454 12.73 26.37 4.78
CA ARG A 454 12.42 27.78 4.48
C ARG A 454 12.13 28.01 2.98
N PRO A 455 12.90 27.45 2.03
CA PRO A 455 12.59 27.57 0.61
C PRO A 455 11.18 27.12 0.25
N LEU A 456 10.75 25.94 0.72
CA LEU A 456 9.40 25.44 0.43
C LEU A 456 8.32 26.24 1.13
N ALA A 457 8.57 26.71 2.36
CA ALA A 457 7.63 27.58 3.07
C ALA A 457 7.39 28.90 2.33
N ARG A 458 8.46 29.46 1.75
CA ARG A 458 8.41 30.64 0.90
C ARG A 458 7.64 30.38 -0.39
N GLU A 459 7.92 29.28 -1.08
CA GLU A 459 7.19 28.93 -2.29
C GLU A 459 5.68 28.85 -2.02
N LEU A 460 5.28 28.12 -0.98
CA LEU A 460 3.88 28.02 -0.55
C LEU A 460 3.30 29.37 -0.15
N PHE A 461 4.06 30.22 0.54
CA PHE A 461 3.65 31.58 0.84
C PHE A 461 3.33 32.37 -0.43
N ILE A 462 4.24 32.41 -1.41
CA ILE A 462 4.01 33.18 -2.64
C ILE A 462 2.81 32.63 -3.39
N ARG A 463 2.77 31.31 -3.63
CA ARG A 463 1.70 30.64 -4.38
C ARG A 463 0.33 30.90 -3.75
N HIS A 464 0.18 30.64 -2.45
CA HIS A 464 -1.13 30.77 -1.84
C HIS A 464 -1.47 32.21 -1.46
N ALA A 465 -0.57 32.92 -0.78
CA ALA A 465 -0.88 34.26 -0.29
C ALA A 465 -0.96 35.30 -1.43
N LEU A 466 -0.04 35.27 -2.39
CA LEU A 466 0.09 36.32 -3.40
C LEU A 466 -0.43 35.94 -4.79
N VAL A 467 -0.29 34.68 -5.22
CA VAL A 467 -0.80 34.23 -6.53
C VAL A 467 -2.30 33.91 -6.45
N GLN A 468 -2.71 33.12 -5.46
CA GLN A 468 -4.11 32.72 -5.25
C GLN A 468 -4.93 33.74 -4.44
N GLY A 469 -4.29 34.79 -3.92
CA GLY A 469 -4.97 35.87 -3.20
C GLY A 469 -5.46 35.48 -1.80
N GLU A 470 -4.80 34.52 -1.14
CA GLU A 470 -5.15 34.12 0.23
C GLU A 470 -4.52 34.99 1.32
N TRP A 471 -3.82 36.06 0.94
CA TRP A 471 -3.34 37.07 1.88
C TRP A 471 -4.50 37.93 2.42
N ASP A 472 -4.76 37.86 3.72
CA ASP A 472 -5.71 38.75 4.38
C ASP A 472 -5.04 40.10 4.72
N ALA A 473 -5.32 41.10 3.89
CA ALA A 473 -4.76 42.43 4.01
C ALA A 473 -5.75 43.45 4.63
N ALA A 474 -6.86 43.00 5.22
CA ALA A 474 -7.95 43.89 5.68
C ALA A 474 -7.52 44.95 6.70
N ASN A 475 -6.50 44.65 7.50
CA ASN A 475 -6.01 45.52 8.58
C ASN A 475 -4.79 46.37 8.17
N LEU A 476 -4.39 46.37 6.90
CA LEU A 476 -3.23 47.12 6.39
C LEU A 476 -3.65 48.46 5.76
N ASP A 477 -2.71 49.42 5.75
CA ASP A 477 -2.88 50.67 5.02
C ASP A 477 -3.14 50.38 3.53
N LYS A 478 -4.15 51.05 2.96
CA LYS A 478 -4.55 50.95 1.54
C LYS A 478 -3.39 51.21 0.57
N ARG A 479 -2.36 51.95 0.97
CA ARG A 479 -1.14 52.17 0.18
C ARG A 479 -0.32 50.89 0.02
N LEU A 480 -0.22 50.08 1.06
CA LEU A 480 0.53 48.81 1.06
C LEU A 480 -0.16 47.71 0.26
N THR A 481 -1.50 47.77 0.15
CA THR A 481 -2.32 46.79 -0.58
C THR A 481 -2.67 47.25 -2.00
N ALA A 482 -2.14 48.39 -2.43
CA ALA A 482 -2.51 48.99 -3.72
C ALA A 482 -1.99 48.17 -4.92
N PHE A 483 -0.83 47.52 -4.79
CA PHE A 483 -0.25 46.68 -5.86
C PHE A 483 -1.13 45.47 -6.12
N ASP A 484 -1.63 44.81 -5.08
CA ASP A 484 -2.43 43.58 -5.16
C ASP A 484 -3.70 43.81 -5.99
N ARG A 485 -4.41 44.91 -5.74
CA ARG A 485 -5.57 45.33 -6.54
C ARG A 485 -5.21 45.62 -8.00
N ARG A 486 -4.09 46.33 -8.24
CA ARG A 486 -3.63 46.64 -9.60
C ARG A 486 -3.27 45.36 -10.37
N ASN A 487 -2.61 44.41 -9.72
CA ASN A 487 -2.24 43.12 -10.32
C ASN A 487 -3.47 42.27 -10.62
N ALA A 488 -4.43 42.20 -9.70
CA ALA A 488 -5.71 41.50 -9.93
C ALA A 488 -6.51 42.11 -11.09
N ASP A 489 -6.55 43.44 -11.20
CA ASP A 489 -7.21 44.12 -12.33
C ASP A 489 -6.46 43.90 -13.66
N MET A 490 -5.12 43.88 -13.64
CA MET A 490 -4.30 43.56 -14.81
C MET A 490 -4.58 42.14 -15.30
N ARG A 491 -4.58 41.15 -14.40
CA ARG A 491 -4.91 39.75 -14.72
C ARG A 491 -6.29 39.62 -15.36
N ARG A 492 -7.32 40.22 -14.76
CA ARG A 492 -8.68 40.25 -15.33
C ARG A 492 -8.76 40.93 -16.70
N ARG A 493 -7.94 41.95 -16.97
CA ARG A 493 -7.89 42.61 -18.28
C ARG A 493 -7.27 41.70 -19.33
N LEU A 494 -6.19 40.99 -18.98
CA LEU A 494 -5.55 40.02 -19.85
C LEU A 494 -6.48 38.83 -20.16
N GLU A 495 -7.19 38.30 -19.17
CA GLU A 495 -8.23 37.26 -19.35
C GLU A 495 -9.31 37.71 -20.36
N LYS A 496 -9.82 38.93 -20.22
CA LYS A 496 -10.84 39.48 -21.13
C LYS A 496 -10.31 39.75 -22.55
N LEU A 497 -9.04 40.13 -22.68
CA LEU A 497 -8.37 40.29 -23.98
C LEU A 497 -8.23 38.94 -24.69
N GLU A 498 -7.90 37.89 -23.94
CA GLU A 498 -7.79 36.52 -24.43
C GLU A 498 -9.13 35.94 -24.91
N GLU A 499 -10.21 36.11 -24.13
CA GLU A 499 -11.56 35.69 -24.50
C GLU A 499 -12.05 36.40 -25.78
N ARG A 500 -11.68 37.67 -25.93
CA ARG A 500 -12.08 38.50 -27.08
C ARG A 500 -11.29 38.17 -28.35
N GLU A 501 -9.99 37.88 -28.22
CA GLU A 501 -9.10 37.64 -29.37
C GLU A 501 -8.92 36.14 -29.69
N ARG A 502 -9.48 35.23 -28.87
CA ARG A 502 -9.36 33.77 -29.00
C ARG A 502 -7.90 33.31 -29.20
N ARG A 503 -6.95 34.05 -28.62
CA ARG A 503 -5.51 33.85 -28.72
C ARG A 503 -5.01 33.45 -27.34
N ARG A 504 -4.68 32.18 -27.16
CA ARG A 504 -4.30 31.58 -25.85
C ARG A 504 -2.87 31.89 -25.40
N ASP A 505 -2.24 32.83 -26.09
CA ASP A 505 -0.81 33.14 -25.96
C ASP A 505 -0.58 34.32 -24.99
N ILE A 506 -1.66 34.89 -24.43
CA ILE A 506 -1.67 36.16 -23.70
C ILE A 506 -1.76 35.96 -22.18
N LEU A 507 -2.30 34.83 -21.70
CA LEU A 507 -2.38 34.56 -20.27
C LEU A 507 -1.09 33.91 -19.77
N ALA A 508 -0.37 34.65 -18.93
CA ALA A 508 0.59 34.06 -18.02
C ALA A 508 -0.17 33.25 -16.97
N GLY A 509 0.05 31.94 -16.92
CA GLY A 509 -0.48 31.10 -15.85
C GLY A 509 0.05 31.51 -14.48
N ASP A 510 -0.50 30.90 -13.42
CA ASP A 510 -0.08 31.13 -12.04
C ASP A 510 1.45 30.99 -11.82
N GLU A 511 2.15 30.23 -12.66
CA GLU A 511 3.63 30.13 -12.65
C GLU A 511 4.35 31.42 -13.03
N ALA A 512 3.85 32.18 -14.00
CA ALA A 512 4.48 33.46 -14.37
C ALA A 512 4.23 34.52 -13.28
N VAL A 513 3.04 34.49 -12.67
CA VAL A 513 2.70 35.32 -11.51
C VAL A 513 3.58 34.95 -10.32
N PHE A 514 3.81 33.65 -10.10
CA PHE A 514 4.77 33.16 -9.10
C PHE A 514 6.19 33.64 -9.38
N ALA A 515 6.71 33.46 -10.61
CA ALA A 515 8.05 33.86 -10.99
C ALA A 515 8.27 35.38 -10.84
N PHE A 516 7.25 36.19 -11.17
CA PHE A 516 7.27 37.64 -10.95
C PHE A 516 7.54 37.99 -9.48
N TYR A 517 6.81 37.37 -8.56
CA TYR A 517 6.94 37.59 -7.12
C TYR A 517 8.24 36.98 -6.58
N ASP A 518 8.60 35.77 -7.01
CA ASP A 518 9.79 35.09 -6.50
C ASP A 518 11.07 35.85 -6.84
N ALA A 519 11.16 36.42 -8.05
CA ALA A 519 12.30 37.24 -8.46
C ALA A 519 12.48 38.55 -7.66
N ARG A 520 11.41 39.04 -7.01
CA ARG A 520 11.39 40.36 -6.37
C ARG A 520 11.35 40.31 -4.84
N ILE A 521 10.74 39.28 -4.27
CA ILE A 521 10.63 39.12 -2.83
C ILE A 521 11.91 38.43 -2.31
N PRO A 522 12.56 38.91 -1.24
CA PRO A 522 13.77 38.27 -0.69
C PRO A 522 13.53 36.89 -0.08
N ARG A 523 14.59 36.07 0.01
CA ARG A 523 14.53 34.69 0.53
C ARG A 523 14.13 34.61 2.00
N GLU A 524 14.33 35.67 2.76
CA GLU A 524 13.98 35.80 4.18
C GLU A 524 12.48 35.99 4.41
N VAL A 525 11.73 36.25 3.35
CA VAL A 525 10.27 36.38 3.37
C VAL A 525 9.64 35.05 2.97
N PHE A 526 9.01 34.39 3.94
CA PHE A 526 8.46 33.05 3.80
C PHE A 526 7.09 32.87 4.47
N ASP A 527 6.53 33.94 5.02
CA ASP A 527 5.19 33.98 5.62
C ASP A 527 4.62 35.41 5.51
N VAL A 528 3.34 35.59 5.84
CA VAL A 528 2.66 36.89 5.78
C VAL A 528 3.33 37.91 6.71
N ARG A 529 3.79 37.49 7.89
CA ARG A 529 4.39 38.38 8.88
C ARG A 529 5.72 38.97 8.38
N SER A 530 6.60 38.12 7.86
CA SER A 530 7.87 38.51 7.26
C SER A 530 7.66 39.36 6.01
N PHE A 531 6.65 39.03 5.20
CA PHE A 531 6.27 39.81 4.02
C PHE A 531 5.80 41.22 4.37
N GLU A 532 4.85 41.36 5.29
CA GLU A 532 4.36 42.69 5.70
C GLU A 532 5.45 43.56 6.30
N SER A 533 6.34 42.96 7.11
CA SER A 533 7.47 43.68 7.70
C SER A 533 8.42 44.21 6.60
N TRP A 534 8.81 43.34 5.67
CA TRP A 534 9.67 43.71 4.54
C TRP A 534 9.00 44.72 3.60
N TRP A 535 7.72 44.52 3.31
CA TRP A 535 6.98 45.34 2.36
C TRP A 535 6.73 46.75 2.90
N ARG A 536 6.45 46.93 4.20
CA ARG A 536 6.33 48.25 4.83
C ARG A 536 7.57 49.12 4.67
N GLU A 537 8.75 48.54 4.76
CA GLU A 537 10.01 49.27 4.56
C GLU A 537 10.27 49.51 3.06
N THR A 538 10.11 48.47 2.25
CA THR A 538 10.44 48.51 0.82
C THR A 538 9.50 49.40 0.02
N SER A 539 8.21 49.43 0.35
CA SER A 539 7.22 50.26 -0.33
C SER A 539 7.50 51.75 -0.20
N ASN A 540 8.19 52.19 0.86
CA ASN A 540 8.59 53.59 1.04
C ASN A 540 9.70 54.00 0.06
N ARG A 541 10.57 53.04 -0.31
CA ARG A 541 11.67 53.28 -1.26
C ARG A 541 11.26 52.99 -2.70
N THR A 542 10.47 51.94 -2.91
CA THR A 542 10.15 51.41 -4.25
C THR A 542 8.68 50.97 -4.33
N PRO A 543 7.73 51.92 -4.30
CA PRO A 543 6.29 51.63 -4.12
C PRO A 543 5.64 50.82 -5.26
N ARG A 544 6.29 50.74 -6.43
CA ARG A 544 5.82 49.97 -7.59
C ARG A 544 6.58 48.68 -7.84
N LEU A 545 7.43 48.24 -6.89
CA LEU A 545 8.24 47.02 -7.06
C LEU A 545 7.37 45.79 -7.38
N LEU A 546 6.20 45.68 -6.74
CA LEU A 546 5.28 44.55 -6.89
C LEU A 546 4.14 44.83 -7.87
N ASP A 547 4.21 45.89 -8.69
CA ASP A 547 3.21 46.15 -9.73
C ASP A 547 3.55 45.35 -10.99
N MET A 548 2.65 44.47 -11.44
CA MET A 548 2.80 43.67 -12.65
C MET A 548 2.49 44.50 -13.90
N GLY A 549 3.40 44.47 -14.88
CA GLY A 549 3.16 44.95 -16.24
C GLY A 549 2.76 43.82 -17.20
N GLU A 550 2.26 44.20 -18.38
CA GLU A 550 1.97 43.23 -19.45
C GLU A 550 3.22 42.44 -19.84
N SER A 551 4.40 43.06 -19.87
CA SER A 551 5.67 42.39 -20.20
C SER A 551 6.21 41.43 -19.13
N ASP A 552 5.72 41.53 -17.88
CA ASP A 552 6.07 40.59 -16.81
C ASP A 552 5.26 39.29 -16.90
N LEU A 553 4.10 39.36 -17.55
CA LEU A 553 3.15 38.27 -17.75
C LEU A 553 3.23 37.72 -19.20
N ALA A 554 3.56 38.56 -20.18
CA ALA A 554 3.86 38.16 -21.55
C ALA A 554 5.30 37.62 -21.60
N GLU A 555 5.42 36.30 -21.62
CA GLU A 555 6.69 35.65 -21.37
C GLU A 555 7.75 35.95 -22.45
N ARG A 556 8.93 36.30 -21.96
CA ARG A 556 10.24 36.32 -22.64
C ARG A 556 10.74 34.89 -22.94
N ALA A 557 9.83 33.98 -23.31
CA ALA A 557 10.08 32.58 -23.63
C ALA A 557 9.53 32.17 -25.01
N ALA A 558 9.15 33.15 -25.84
CA ALA A 558 8.45 32.93 -27.11
C ALA A 558 9.32 32.42 -28.28
N ALA A 559 10.62 32.16 -28.09
CA ALA A 559 11.48 31.69 -29.18
C ALA A 559 11.74 30.17 -29.18
N ALA A 560 11.38 29.44 -28.13
CA ALA A 560 11.74 28.01 -27.99
C ALA A 560 10.56 27.02 -27.92
N ARG A 561 9.30 27.47 -27.74
CA ARG A 561 8.18 26.57 -27.34
C ARG A 561 7.16 26.18 -28.40
N SER A 562 7.27 26.68 -29.64
CA SER A 562 6.32 26.26 -30.71
C SER A 562 6.44 24.78 -31.07
N ASP A 563 7.62 24.19 -30.86
CA ASP A 563 7.89 22.79 -31.19
C ASP A 563 7.47 21.84 -30.06
N GLU A 564 7.44 22.32 -28.81
CA GLU A 564 7.01 21.54 -27.64
C GLU A 564 5.50 21.33 -27.59
N TYR A 565 4.72 22.32 -28.02
CA TYR A 565 3.25 22.29 -28.04
C TYR A 565 2.70 22.60 -29.44
N PRO A 566 2.85 21.66 -30.39
CA PRO A 566 2.49 21.91 -31.78
C PRO A 566 0.97 22.11 -31.94
N SER A 567 0.57 23.02 -32.83
CA SER A 567 -0.85 23.21 -33.18
C SER A 567 -1.36 22.16 -34.17
N ARG A 568 -0.45 21.37 -34.76
CA ARG A 568 -0.76 20.37 -35.79
C ARG A 568 -0.02 19.08 -35.50
N TRP A 569 -0.66 17.96 -35.79
CA TRP A 569 -0.09 16.63 -35.79
C TRP A 569 -0.06 16.09 -37.21
N THR A 570 1.10 15.63 -37.66
CA THR A 570 1.25 15.05 -39.00
C THR A 570 1.41 13.55 -38.89
N GLN A 571 0.66 12.77 -39.68
CA GLN A 571 0.79 11.32 -39.78
C GLN A 571 0.76 10.93 -41.27
N GLY A 572 1.92 10.68 -41.86
CA GLY A 572 2.06 10.44 -43.30
C GLY A 572 1.58 11.65 -44.13
N ASP A 573 0.55 11.45 -44.95
CA ASP A 573 -0.08 12.49 -45.79
C ASP A 573 -1.25 13.22 -45.09
N GLN A 574 -1.48 12.93 -43.81
CA GLN A 574 -2.55 13.51 -42.99
C GLN A 574 -2.00 14.57 -42.03
N VAL A 575 -2.71 15.69 -41.91
CA VAL A 575 -2.40 16.81 -41.01
C VAL A 575 -3.64 17.12 -40.18
N LEU A 576 -3.58 16.78 -38.89
CA LEU A 576 -4.64 16.98 -37.91
C LEU A 576 -4.38 18.24 -37.10
N SER A 577 -5.43 18.96 -36.72
CA SER A 577 -5.30 20.07 -35.78
C SER A 577 -5.32 19.56 -34.34
N LEU A 578 -4.43 20.07 -33.49
CA LEU A 578 -4.43 19.78 -32.06
C LEU A 578 -5.14 20.89 -31.29
N SER A 579 -5.94 20.50 -30.30
CA SER A 579 -6.56 21.41 -29.33
C SER A 579 -6.25 20.96 -27.92
N TYR A 580 -5.82 21.89 -27.08
CA TYR A 580 -5.41 21.65 -25.70
C TYR A 580 -6.52 22.10 -24.75
N ARG A 581 -6.87 21.30 -23.74
CA ARG A 581 -7.81 21.69 -22.68
C ARG A 581 -7.21 21.27 -21.35
N PHE A 582 -7.29 22.15 -20.36
CA PHE A 582 -6.85 21.86 -19.00
C PHE A 582 -8.03 22.07 -18.06
N GLU A 583 -8.77 20.99 -17.85
CA GLU A 583 -9.96 20.97 -16.99
C GLU A 583 -10.05 19.61 -16.30
N PRO A 584 -9.45 19.47 -15.11
CA PRO A 584 -9.34 18.19 -14.42
C PRO A 584 -10.70 17.49 -14.27
N GLY A 585 -10.81 16.29 -14.85
CA GLY A 585 -12.01 15.46 -14.80
C GLY A 585 -12.96 15.58 -16.01
N ALA A 586 -12.70 16.51 -16.94
CA ALA A 586 -13.42 16.55 -18.20
C ALA A 586 -13.02 15.37 -19.12
N PRO A 587 -13.95 14.77 -19.90
CA PRO A 587 -13.63 13.67 -20.82
C PRO A 587 -12.56 14.03 -21.85
N ASP A 588 -12.51 15.30 -22.26
CA ASP A 588 -11.59 15.90 -23.23
C ASP A 588 -10.45 16.71 -22.58
N ASP A 589 -10.16 16.47 -21.29
CA ASP A 589 -8.98 17.01 -20.61
C ASP A 589 -7.68 16.48 -21.25
N GLY A 590 -6.70 17.36 -21.46
CA GLY A 590 -5.43 17.08 -22.13
C GLY A 590 -5.38 17.49 -23.61
N VAL A 591 -4.65 16.72 -24.42
CA VAL A 591 -4.44 16.98 -25.86
C VAL A 591 -5.50 16.26 -26.68
N ASN A 592 -6.20 17.00 -27.54
CA ASN A 592 -7.22 16.47 -28.44
C ASN A 592 -6.83 16.64 -29.91
N ALA A 593 -6.70 15.53 -30.64
CA ALA A 593 -6.56 15.52 -32.09
C ALA A 593 -7.93 15.65 -32.77
N VAL A 594 -8.12 16.71 -33.54
CA VAL A 594 -9.35 16.96 -34.30
C VAL A 594 -9.27 16.23 -35.63
N VAL A 595 -10.12 15.21 -35.81
CA VAL A 595 -10.10 14.29 -36.95
C VAL A 595 -11.31 14.55 -37.85
N PRO A 596 -11.14 15.06 -39.07
CA PRO A 596 -12.23 15.05 -40.05
C PRO A 596 -12.69 13.61 -40.32
N VAL A 597 -14.01 13.37 -40.29
CA VAL A 597 -14.58 12.01 -40.43
C VAL A 597 -14.18 11.30 -41.73
N ALA A 598 -13.88 12.05 -42.79
CA ALA A 598 -13.39 11.50 -44.06
C ALA A 598 -11.95 10.95 -44.00
N LEU A 599 -11.16 11.37 -43.01
CA LEU A 599 -9.77 10.93 -42.80
C LEU A 599 -9.67 9.83 -41.74
N LEU A 600 -10.74 9.60 -40.98
CA LEU A 600 -10.74 8.70 -39.82
C LEU A 600 -10.27 7.28 -40.14
N ALA A 601 -10.73 6.71 -41.26
CA ALA A 601 -10.39 5.34 -41.67
C ALA A 601 -8.92 5.16 -42.08
N GLY A 602 -8.23 6.24 -42.45
CA GLY A 602 -6.83 6.22 -42.88
C GLY A 602 -5.82 6.44 -41.75
N LEU A 603 -6.26 6.79 -40.55
CA LEU A 603 -5.37 7.02 -39.41
C LEU A 603 -4.92 5.71 -38.76
N ARG A 604 -3.68 5.71 -38.28
CA ARG A 604 -3.08 4.63 -37.49
C ARG A 604 -2.95 5.08 -36.04
N ASP A 605 -3.12 4.15 -35.11
CA ASP A 605 -2.98 4.44 -33.67
C ASP A 605 -1.50 4.69 -33.27
N THR A 606 -0.57 4.14 -34.05
CA THR A 606 0.87 4.28 -33.82
C THR A 606 1.32 5.75 -33.82
N GLY A 607 2.11 6.13 -32.81
CA GLY A 607 2.72 7.45 -32.67
C GLY A 607 1.98 8.35 -31.69
N PHE A 608 0.66 8.24 -31.56
CA PHE A 608 -0.10 9.05 -30.60
C PHE A 608 0.23 8.71 -29.14
N ASP A 609 0.76 7.51 -28.89
CA ASP A 609 1.23 7.03 -27.59
C ASP A 609 2.47 7.76 -27.06
N TRP A 610 3.20 8.49 -27.91
CA TRP A 610 4.38 9.28 -27.55
C TRP A 610 4.04 10.66 -26.98
N GLN A 611 2.79 11.11 -27.14
CA GLN A 611 2.34 12.45 -26.78
C GLN A 611 3.14 13.58 -27.47
N VAL A 612 2.67 14.82 -27.35
CA VAL A 612 3.45 16.00 -27.77
C VAL A 612 4.70 16.18 -26.90
N PRO A 613 5.80 16.75 -27.42
CA PRO A 613 7.07 16.83 -26.69
C PRO A 613 6.94 17.53 -25.32
N GLY A 614 6.12 18.58 -25.20
CA GLY A 614 5.94 19.35 -23.97
C GLY A 614 5.30 18.58 -22.80
N LEU A 615 4.58 17.49 -23.06
CA LEU A 615 3.97 16.64 -22.02
C LEU A 615 4.67 15.28 -21.87
N ARG A 616 5.74 15.03 -22.63
CA ARG A 616 6.39 13.72 -22.72
C ARG A 616 7.09 13.33 -21.41
N ASP A 617 7.76 14.27 -20.76
CA ASP A 617 8.44 14.03 -19.47
C ASP A 617 7.45 13.62 -18.38
N GLU A 618 6.28 14.27 -18.33
CA GLU A 618 5.22 13.96 -17.37
C GLU A 618 4.61 12.58 -17.66
N LEU A 619 4.37 12.26 -18.93
CA LEU A 619 3.92 10.94 -19.36
C LEU A 619 4.93 9.85 -18.98
N ILE A 620 6.22 10.05 -19.24
CA ILE A 620 7.27 9.08 -18.87
C ILE A 620 7.33 8.91 -17.34
N ALA A 621 7.24 9.99 -16.56
CA ALA A 621 7.22 9.90 -15.11
C ALA A 621 6.00 9.12 -14.60
N ALA A 622 4.82 9.32 -15.20
CA ALA A 622 3.62 8.56 -14.88
C ALA A 622 3.78 7.07 -15.23
N LEU A 623 4.35 6.75 -16.41
CA LEU A 623 4.66 5.38 -16.82
C LEU A 623 5.66 4.70 -15.87
N ILE A 624 6.70 5.39 -15.42
CA ILE A 624 7.64 4.86 -14.42
C ILE A 624 6.91 4.54 -13.10
N ARG A 625 5.97 5.38 -12.66
CA ARG A 625 5.17 5.13 -11.44
C ARG A 625 4.23 3.93 -11.59
N ALA A 626 3.76 3.68 -12.81
CA ALA A 626 2.88 2.58 -13.18
C ALA A 626 3.57 1.20 -13.18
N LEU A 627 4.90 1.14 -13.26
CA LEU A 627 5.65 -0.13 -13.22
C LEU A 627 5.48 -0.93 -11.90
N PRO A 628 5.65 -2.27 -11.96
CA PRO A 628 5.78 -3.13 -10.79
C PRO A 628 6.85 -2.64 -9.83
N LYS A 629 6.62 -2.82 -8.52
CA LYS A 629 7.53 -2.36 -7.46
C LYS A 629 8.96 -2.88 -7.63
N THR A 630 9.12 -4.09 -8.16
CA THR A 630 10.40 -4.75 -8.41
C THR A 630 11.24 -4.06 -9.48
N ILE A 631 10.62 -3.50 -10.52
CA ILE A 631 11.28 -2.73 -11.58
C ILE A 631 11.43 -1.27 -11.15
N ARG A 632 10.35 -0.67 -10.66
CA ARG A 632 10.28 0.76 -10.33
C ARG A 632 11.37 1.22 -9.35
N ARG A 633 11.74 0.40 -8.37
CA ARG A 633 12.79 0.75 -7.36
C ARG A 633 14.15 1.13 -7.97
N HIS A 634 14.42 0.70 -9.21
CA HIS A 634 15.68 0.98 -9.92
C HIS A 634 15.66 2.32 -10.68
N VAL A 635 14.49 2.94 -10.84
CA VAL A 635 14.26 4.18 -11.60
C VAL A 635 13.51 5.21 -10.74
N VAL A 636 13.95 5.35 -9.48
CA VAL A 636 13.46 6.37 -8.52
C VAL A 636 14.62 7.32 -8.20
N PRO A 637 14.42 8.65 -8.16
CA PRO A 637 13.15 9.39 -8.34
C PRO A 637 12.60 9.38 -9.78
N ALA A 638 11.28 9.24 -9.93
CA ALA A 638 10.65 9.08 -11.25
C ALA A 638 10.82 10.30 -12.17
N ALA A 639 10.84 11.51 -11.61
CA ALA A 639 11.03 12.75 -12.38
C ALA A 639 12.43 12.85 -12.99
N ASP A 640 13.48 12.57 -12.20
CA ASP A 640 14.87 12.62 -12.66
C ASP A 640 15.14 11.61 -13.78
N TRP A 641 14.58 10.39 -13.63
CA TRP A 641 14.69 9.36 -14.64
C TRP A 641 13.84 9.66 -15.88
N ALA A 642 12.69 10.32 -15.72
CA ALA A 642 11.88 10.74 -16.86
C ALA A 642 12.61 11.74 -17.74
N ALA A 643 13.22 12.78 -17.16
CA ALA A 643 14.02 13.76 -17.92
C ALA A 643 15.19 13.09 -18.67
N ARG A 644 15.88 12.13 -18.03
CA ARG A 644 16.97 11.37 -18.65
C ARG A 644 16.48 10.51 -19.83
N PHE A 645 15.43 9.72 -19.62
CA PHE A 645 14.91 8.87 -20.68
C PHE A 645 14.28 9.68 -21.82
N SER A 646 13.66 10.82 -21.53
CA SER A 646 13.16 11.73 -22.56
C SER A 646 14.29 12.26 -23.44
N ALA A 647 15.40 12.69 -22.84
CA ALA A 647 16.59 13.10 -23.59
C ALA A 647 17.21 11.96 -24.42
N ASP A 648 17.27 10.75 -23.87
CA ASP A 648 17.76 9.54 -24.57
C ASP A 648 16.85 9.08 -25.73
N LEU A 649 15.60 9.54 -25.74
CA LEU A 649 14.58 9.23 -26.75
C LEU A 649 14.39 10.36 -27.77
N ALA A 650 15.12 11.47 -27.63
CA ALA A 650 15.10 12.55 -28.61
C ALA A 650 15.52 12.03 -30.00
N GLY A 651 14.78 12.38 -31.05
CA GLY A 651 15.04 11.88 -32.40
C GLY A 651 14.29 10.58 -32.77
N GLU A 652 13.68 9.88 -31.80
CA GLU A 652 12.92 8.64 -32.04
C GLU A 652 11.40 8.87 -32.04
N GLY A 653 10.97 10.11 -31.81
CA GLY A 653 9.56 10.49 -31.65
C GLY A 653 8.82 10.70 -32.96
N PRO A 654 7.48 10.86 -32.91
CA PRO A 654 6.64 11.12 -34.08
C PRO A 654 7.06 12.37 -34.89
N GLU A 655 7.61 13.38 -34.24
CA GLU A 655 8.09 14.62 -34.86
C GLU A 655 9.21 14.39 -35.89
N ASP A 656 10.05 13.37 -35.70
CA ASP A 656 11.19 13.04 -36.57
C ASP A 656 10.84 11.94 -37.61
N HIS A 657 9.67 11.32 -37.47
CA HIS A 657 9.23 10.16 -38.26
C HIS A 657 7.87 10.37 -38.95
N GLY A 658 7.48 11.63 -39.20
CA GLY A 658 6.24 11.95 -39.91
C GLY A 658 4.99 11.37 -39.26
N GLY A 659 4.97 11.31 -37.92
CA GLY A 659 3.87 10.78 -37.11
C GLY A 659 3.91 9.28 -36.85
N LEU A 660 4.89 8.55 -37.39
CA LEU A 660 4.92 7.09 -37.44
C LEU A 660 6.28 6.57 -36.97
N PRO A 661 6.58 6.66 -35.67
CA PRO A 661 7.83 6.17 -35.14
C PRO A 661 7.94 4.65 -35.33
N PRO A 662 9.16 4.10 -35.47
CA PRO A 662 9.39 2.66 -35.69
C PRO A 662 8.99 1.80 -34.48
N THR A 663 8.90 2.39 -33.28
CA THR A 663 8.53 1.71 -32.04
C THR A 663 7.58 2.56 -31.20
N THR A 664 6.80 1.93 -30.32
CA THR A 664 5.94 2.61 -29.33
C THR A 664 6.79 3.19 -28.19
N LEU A 665 6.30 4.23 -27.51
CA LEU A 665 6.99 4.86 -26.38
C LEU A 665 7.26 3.84 -25.28
N ARG A 666 6.30 2.97 -24.99
CA ARG A 666 6.43 1.91 -23.97
C ARG A 666 7.52 0.90 -24.32
N ALA A 667 7.60 0.47 -25.59
CA ALA A 667 8.65 -0.44 -26.03
C ALA A 667 10.03 0.23 -25.98
N ALA A 668 10.10 1.49 -26.41
CA ALA A 668 11.32 2.28 -26.35
C ALA A 668 11.81 2.45 -24.89
N LEU A 669 10.91 2.83 -23.97
CA LEU A 669 11.19 2.95 -22.53
C LEU A 669 11.59 1.61 -21.89
N ALA A 670 10.86 0.53 -22.18
CA ALA A 670 11.18 -0.80 -21.65
C ALA A 670 12.64 -1.19 -21.96
N ALA A 671 13.09 -0.95 -23.20
CA ALA A 671 14.46 -1.21 -23.61
C ALA A 671 15.51 -0.38 -22.83
N ARG A 672 15.20 0.87 -22.46
CA ARG A 672 16.09 1.71 -21.63
C ARG A 672 16.07 1.29 -20.17
N ILE A 673 14.89 1.05 -19.61
CA ILE A 673 14.71 0.66 -18.20
C ILE A 673 15.34 -0.72 -17.96
N GLN A 674 15.25 -1.66 -18.90
CA GLN A 674 15.90 -2.96 -18.81
C GLN A 674 17.43 -2.84 -18.62
N ARG A 675 18.09 -1.89 -19.30
CA ARG A 675 19.54 -1.65 -19.14
C ARG A 675 19.89 -1.15 -17.75
N VAL A 676 19.02 -0.35 -17.14
CA VAL A 676 19.21 0.24 -15.80
C VAL A 676 18.83 -0.73 -14.69
N ALA A 677 17.72 -1.46 -14.85
CA ALA A 677 17.17 -2.38 -13.86
C ALA A 677 17.87 -3.74 -13.86
N HIS A 678 18.66 -4.06 -14.89
CA HIS A 678 19.36 -5.33 -15.09
C HIS A 678 18.45 -6.56 -14.99
N GLN A 679 17.19 -6.43 -15.40
CA GLN A 679 16.21 -7.51 -15.49
C GLN A 679 15.30 -7.28 -16.70
N PRO A 680 14.65 -8.32 -17.25
CA PRO A 680 13.75 -8.18 -18.39
C PRO A 680 12.64 -7.17 -18.09
N VAL A 681 12.41 -6.23 -19.02
CA VAL A 681 11.30 -5.27 -18.98
C VAL A 681 10.68 -5.22 -20.37
N THR A 682 9.37 -5.33 -20.44
CA THR A 682 8.57 -5.35 -21.68
C THR A 682 7.54 -4.21 -21.66
N ALA A 683 6.91 -3.93 -22.81
CA ALA A 683 5.89 -2.90 -22.90
C ALA A 683 4.61 -3.23 -22.08
N ASP A 684 4.40 -4.52 -21.78
CA ASP A 684 3.23 -5.01 -21.02
C ASP A 684 3.40 -4.86 -19.51
N ASP A 685 4.62 -4.56 -19.03
CA ASP A 685 4.87 -4.27 -17.61
C ASP A 685 4.29 -2.92 -17.16
N PHE A 686 3.88 -2.05 -18.09
CA PHE A 686 3.31 -0.75 -17.76
C PHE A 686 1.78 -0.85 -17.57
N ASP A 687 1.33 -0.64 -16.33
CA ASP A 687 -0.08 -0.58 -15.98
C ASP A 687 -0.71 0.77 -16.39
N LEU A 688 -1.30 0.81 -17.59
CA LEU A 688 -1.89 2.02 -18.16
C LEU A 688 -3.07 2.58 -17.36
N GLU A 689 -3.79 1.76 -16.57
CA GLU A 689 -4.90 2.25 -15.75
C GLU A 689 -4.43 3.20 -14.64
N ARG A 690 -3.14 3.12 -14.28
CA ARG A 690 -2.51 4.00 -13.28
C ARG A 690 -1.96 5.29 -13.87
N VAL A 691 -1.98 5.45 -15.19
CA VAL A 691 -1.56 6.67 -15.88
C VAL A 691 -2.75 7.64 -15.94
N PRO A 692 -2.60 8.90 -15.48
CA PRO A 692 -3.66 9.90 -15.58
C PRO A 692 -4.17 10.07 -17.01
N ALA A 693 -5.49 10.09 -17.18
CA ALA A 693 -6.14 10.10 -18.49
C ALA A 693 -5.80 11.32 -19.37
N HIS A 694 -5.47 12.47 -18.76
CA HIS A 694 -5.08 13.69 -19.48
C HIS A 694 -3.71 13.62 -20.15
N LEU A 695 -2.88 12.63 -19.77
CA LEU A 695 -1.55 12.42 -20.39
C LEU A 695 -1.61 11.61 -21.68
N GLY A 696 -2.77 11.06 -22.05
CA GLY A 696 -3.01 10.43 -23.36
C GLY A 696 -3.65 11.38 -24.36
N ILE A 697 -3.33 11.24 -25.65
CA ILE A 697 -4.03 11.96 -26.72
C ILE A 697 -5.46 11.42 -26.85
N SER A 698 -6.43 12.34 -26.88
CA SER A 698 -7.83 12.04 -27.18
C SER A 698 -8.15 12.42 -28.63
N PHE A 699 -9.11 11.74 -29.25
CA PHE A 699 -9.55 12.00 -30.62
C PHE A 699 -10.95 12.59 -30.61
N ARG A 700 -11.14 13.66 -31.39
CA ARG A 700 -12.45 14.29 -31.61
C ARG A 700 -12.77 14.26 -33.09
N VAL A 701 -13.70 13.41 -33.48
CA VAL A 701 -14.12 13.24 -34.87
C VAL A 701 -15.17 14.28 -35.23
N VAL A 702 -14.93 15.03 -36.30
CA VAL A 702 -15.80 16.15 -36.73
C VAL A 702 -16.34 16.00 -38.15
N ASP A 703 -17.53 16.53 -38.39
CA ASP A 703 -18.12 16.66 -39.73
C ASP A 703 -17.54 17.86 -40.51
N HIS A 704 -17.97 18.04 -41.76
CA HIS A 704 -17.55 19.15 -42.63
C HIS A 704 -17.93 20.56 -42.10
N ARG A 705 -18.80 20.65 -41.09
CA ARG A 705 -19.21 21.90 -40.42
C ARG A 705 -18.49 22.08 -39.08
N GLY A 706 -17.59 21.17 -38.71
CA GLY A 706 -16.87 21.17 -37.44
C GLY A 706 -17.67 20.65 -36.25
N ARG A 707 -18.83 20.01 -36.46
CA ARG A 707 -19.63 19.41 -35.38
C ARG A 707 -19.05 18.05 -35.00
N THR A 708 -18.92 17.79 -33.70
CA THR A 708 -18.42 16.52 -33.16
C THR A 708 -19.41 15.39 -33.44
N LEU A 709 -18.95 14.34 -34.13
CA LEU A 709 -19.69 13.10 -34.36
C LEU A 709 -19.37 12.03 -33.30
N GLY A 710 -18.16 12.07 -32.74
CA GLY A 710 -17.73 11.18 -31.65
C GLY A 710 -16.40 11.66 -31.06
N SER A 711 -16.13 11.25 -29.82
CA SER A 711 -14.88 11.57 -29.13
C SER A 711 -14.47 10.48 -28.15
N GLY A 712 -13.17 10.23 -28.02
CA GLY A 712 -12.63 9.20 -27.13
C GLY A 712 -11.13 9.03 -27.28
N ARG A 713 -10.51 8.20 -26.43
CA ARG A 713 -9.07 7.92 -26.45
C ARG A 713 -8.68 6.68 -27.26
N ASP A 714 -9.66 5.85 -27.64
CA ASP A 714 -9.46 4.65 -28.45
C ASP A 714 -9.85 4.93 -29.90
N LEU A 715 -8.84 5.10 -30.76
CA LEU A 715 -9.02 5.37 -32.18
C LEU A 715 -9.71 4.20 -32.90
N THR A 716 -9.35 2.96 -32.56
CA THR A 716 -9.87 1.76 -33.21
C THR A 716 -11.36 1.61 -32.95
N ARG A 717 -11.78 1.86 -31.71
CA ARG A 717 -13.20 1.89 -31.34
C ARG A 717 -13.96 2.97 -32.09
N LEU A 718 -13.42 4.19 -32.18
CA LEU A 718 -14.04 5.28 -32.93
C LEU A 718 -14.15 4.98 -34.43
N GLN A 719 -13.15 4.33 -35.02
CA GLN A 719 -13.19 3.86 -36.41
C GLN A 719 -14.31 2.85 -36.66
N GLN A 720 -14.54 1.93 -35.72
CA GLN A 720 -15.63 0.94 -35.81
C GLN A 720 -17.01 1.59 -35.66
N GLU A 721 -17.20 2.43 -34.64
CA GLU A 721 -18.48 3.10 -34.36
C GLU A 721 -18.89 4.06 -35.49
N LEU A 722 -17.93 4.75 -36.12
CA LEU A 722 -18.18 5.76 -37.15
C LEU A 722 -17.90 5.27 -38.59
N ALA A 723 -17.70 3.97 -38.80
CA ALA A 723 -17.37 3.40 -40.11
C ALA A 723 -18.38 3.80 -41.21
N GLY A 724 -19.68 3.75 -40.90
CA GLY A 724 -20.74 4.15 -41.84
C GLY A 724 -20.71 5.65 -42.19
N ALA A 725 -20.44 6.51 -41.19
CA ALA A 725 -20.32 7.95 -41.39
C ALA A 725 -19.05 8.30 -42.18
N ALA A 726 -17.94 7.60 -41.92
CA ALA A 726 -16.69 7.74 -42.67
C ALA A 726 -16.89 7.37 -44.14
N ARG A 727 -17.54 6.22 -44.43
CA ARG A 727 -17.89 5.82 -45.80
C ARG A 727 -18.73 6.88 -46.52
N GLY A 728 -19.80 7.36 -45.88
CA GLY A 728 -20.66 8.40 -46.47
C GLY A 728 -19.92 9.71 -46.71
N ALA A 729 -19.00 10.10 -45.82
CA ALA A 729 -18.19 11.30 -45.98
C ALA A 729 -17.13 11.17 -47.09
N VAL A 730 -16.51 9.99 -47.24
CA VAL A 730 -15.57 9.68 -48.33
C VAL A 730 -16.31 9.74 -49.68
N ALA A 731 -17.45 9.04 -49.80
CA ALA A 731 -18.27 9.05 -51.02
C ALA A 731 -18.75 10.46 -51.38
N SER A 732 -19.20 11.25 -50.40
CA SER A 732 -19.63 12.64 -50.61
C SER A 732 -18.46 13.56 -51.03
N SER A 733 -17.26 13.34 -50.48
CA SER A 733 -16.07 14.14 -50.80
C SER A 733 -15.55 13.86 -52.21
N LEU A 734 -15.75 12.63 -52.70
CA LEU A 734 -15.32 12.18 -54.02
C LEU A 734 -16.35 12.49 -55.12
N SER A 735 -17.63 12.65 -54.76
CA SER A 735 -18.74 12.95 -55.69
C SER A 735 -19.04 14.45 -55.85
N ALA A 736 -18.43 15.33 -55.05
CA ALA A 736 -18.74 16.77 -55.03
C ALA A 736 -18.14 17.55 -56.24
N PRO A 737 -18.92 18.44 -56.91
CA PRO A 737 -18.41 19.26 -58.00
C PRO A 737 -17.41 20.34 -57.54
N LYS A 738 -16.45 20.66 -58.42
CA LYS A 738 -15.32 21.57 -58.21
C LYS A 738 -15.77 22.95 -57.71
N ARG A 739 -15.49 23.30 -56.45
CA ARG A 739 -15.65 24.67 -55.93
C ARG A 739 -14.40 25.50 -56.32
N PRO A 740 -14.52 26.74 -56.84
CA PRO A 740 -13.36 27.56 -57.17
C PRO A 740 -12.59 27.94 -55.89
N PRO A 741 -11.24 28.07 -55.94
CA PRO A 741 -10.46 28.47 -54.78
C PRO A 741 -10.75 29.93 -54.42
N ALA A 742 -11.01 30.18 -53.13
CA ALA A 742 -10.99 31.52 -52.55
C ALA A 742 -9.54 32.05 -52.47
N PRO A 743 -9.31 33.37 -52.57
CA PRO A 743 -7.97 33.93 -52.60
C PRO A 743 -7.30 33.82 -51.22
N ALA A 744 -6.18 33.09 -51.14
CA ALA A 744 -5.34 33.03 -49.96
C ALA A 744 -3.88 33.36 -50.30
N GLN A 745 -3.25 34.05 -49.35
CA GLN A 745 -1.93 34.68 -49.39
C GLN A 745 -0.78 33.67 -49.62
N ARG A 746 0.28 34.17 -50.25
CA ARG A 746 1.52 33.47 -50.61
C ARG A 746 2.20 32.81 -49.40
N ALA A 747 2.46 31.51 -49.51
CA ALA A 747 3.53 30.79 -48.82
C ALA A 747 4.38 30.03 -49.86
N PRO A 748 5.68 29.77 -49.61
CA PRO A 748 6.62 29.34 -50.64
C PRO A 748 6.46 27.86 -51.02
N ARG A 749 6.57 27.56 -52.32
CA ARG A 749 6.54 26.22 -52.90
C ARG A 749 7.88 25.50 -52.68
N PRO A 750 7.91 24.22 -52.26
CA PRO A 750 9.06 23.36 -52.52
C PRO A 750 9.03 22.92 -53.99
N SER A 751 10.17 23.02 -54.67
CA SER A 751 10.37 22.61 -56.06
C SER A 751 10.54 21.09 -56.15
N GLY A 752 9.64 20.41 -56.86
CA GLY A 752 9.88 19.02 -57.27
C GLY A 752 8.65 18.10 -57.31
N ALA A 753 7.56 18.48 -57.98
CA ALA A 753 6.49 17.53 -58.31
C ALA A 753 5.98 17.79 -59.73
N LYS A 754 5.95 16.73 -60.54
CA LYS A 754 5.43 16.71 -61.92
C LYS A 754 3.93 17.02 -61.95
N PRO A 755 3.37 17.49 -63.09
CA PRO A 755 1.95 17.86 -63.19
C PRO A 755 1.02 16.65 -63.03
N ASP A 756 -0.12 16.90 -62.37
CA ASP A 756 -1.23 15.98 -62.09
C ASP A 756 -1.64 15.15 -63.31
N ALA A 757 -1.71 13.83 -63.14
CA ALA A 757 -2.48 12.94 -64.00
C ALA A 757 -3.99 13.15 -63.77
N ASP A 758 -4.77 12.97 -64.83
CA ASP A 758 -6.21 13.20 -64.93
C ASP A 758 -7.02 12.78 -63.69
N ARG A 759 -7.80 13.72 -63.14
CA ARG A 759 -8.82 13.42 -62.12
C ARG A 759 -10.02 12.73 -62.78
N ALA A 760 -10.06 11.41 -62.76
CA ALA A 760 -11.27 10.66 -63.10
C ALA A 760 -12.36 10.92 -62.04
N GLN A 761 -13.47 11.52 -62.44
CA GLN A 761 -14.68 11.62 -61.61
C GLN A 761 -15.30 10.22 -61.51
N PHE A 762 -15.48 9.72 -60.29
CA PHE A 762 -16.15 8.44 -60.05
C PHE A 762 -17.65 8.69 -59.81
N THR A 763 -18.53 7.97 -60.51
CA THR A 763 -19.98 8.07 -60.35
C THR A 763 -20.54 6.74 -59.84
N GLU A 764 -21.28 6.80 -58.74
CA GLU A 764 -21.98 5.63 -58.19
C GLU A 764 -23.19 5.26 -59.05
N VAL A 765 -23.37 3.96 -59.32
CA VAL A 765 -24.45 3.42 -60.17
C VAL A 765 -25.13 2.27 -59.41
N SER A 766 -26.44 2.08 -59.56
CA SER A 766 -27.19 0.93 -59.00
C SER A 766 -27.91 0.18 -60.12
N GLY A 767 -28.40 -1.03 -59.83
CA GLY A 767 -29.24 -1.76 -60.78
C GLY A 767 -28.49 -2.49 -61.90
N LEU A 768 -27.19 -2.77 -61.74
CA LEU A 768 -26.41 -3.49 -62.74
C LEU A 768 -26.76 -4.98 -62.71
N THR A 769 -27.21 -5.53 -63.83
CA THR A 769 -27.46 -6.98 -64.01
C THR A 769 -26.42 -7.65 -64.90
N ASP A 770 -25.55 -6.86 -65.54
CA ASP A 770 -24.41 -7.28 -66.37
C ASP A 770 -23.26 -6.27 -66.23
N TRP A 771 -22.07 -6.62 -66.73
CA TRP A 771 -20.89 -5.75 -66.70
C TRP A 771 -21.00 -4.62 -67.74
N THR A 772 -21.57 -3.49 -67.34
CA THR A 772 -21.73 -2.29 -68.19
C THR A 772 -20.73 -1.17 -67.84
N ILE A 773 -19.87 -1.37 -66.84
CA ILE A 773 -18.82 -0.42 -66.45
C ILE A 773 -17.55 -0.64 -67.30
N SER A 774 -16.78 0.41 -67.59
CA SER A 774 -15.57 0.29 -68.40
C SER A 774 -14.45 -0.45 -67.67
N GLU A 775 -14.03 0.07 -66.52
CA GLU A 775 -12.99 -0.49 -65.65
C GLU A 775 -13.31 -0.10 -64.20
N LEU A 776 -13.02 -0.98 -63.24
CA LEU A 776 -13.14 -0.75 -61.80
C LEU A 776 -11.78 -0.31 -61.23
N PRO A 777 -11.55 0.98 -60.95
CA PRO A 777 -10.25 1.47 -60.46
C PRO A 777 -9.89 0.86 -59.10
N SER A 778 -8.60 0.73 -58.80
CA SER A 778 -8.13 0.22 -57.50
C SER A 778 -8.29 1.24 -56.38
N VAL A 779 -8.10 2.53 -56.68
CA VAL A 779 -8.12 3.65 -55.74
C VAL A 779 -8.59 4.93 -56.43
N VAL A 780 -9.34 5.77 -55.71
CA VAL A 780 -9.68 7.14 -56.12
C VAL A 780 -9.24 8.10 -55.02
N ASP A 781 -8.27 8.97 -55.32
CA ASP A 781 -7.73 9.95 -54.38
C ASP A 781 -8.33 11.36 -54.63
N THR A 782 -8.65 12.10 -53.57
CA THR A 782 -8.99 13.52 -53.64
C THR A 782 -8.42 14.29 -52.45
N ARG A 783 -7.82 15.46 -52.71
CA ARG A 783 -7.31 16.33 -51.64
C ARG A 783 -8.45 17.09 -50.96
N VAL A 784 -8.50 17.04 -49.64
CA VAL A 784 -9.41 17.81 -48.79
C VAL A 784 -8.62 18.62 -47.75
N ALA A 785 -9.31 19.46 -46.98
CA ALA A 785 -8.69 20.14 -45.84
C ALA A 785 -8.18 19.10 -44.82
N GLY A 786 -6.87 19.08 -44.57
CA GLY A 786 -6.23 18.17 -43.61
C GLY A 786 -5.60 16.92 -44.19
N GLY A 787 -5.69 16.65 -45.50
CA GLY A 787 -4.99 15.50 -46.11
C GLY A 787 -5.60 15.00 -47.43
N VAL A 788 -5.21 13.79 -47.82
CA VAL A 788 -5.79 13.08 -48.97
C VAL A 788 -6.88 12.13 -48.48
N VAL A 789 -8.10 12.29 -49.02
CA VAL A 789 -9.18 11.30 -48.88
C VAL A 789 -8.99 10.25 -49.96
N ARG A 790 -8.86 9.00 -49.54
CA ARG A 790 -8.70 7.84 -50.41
C ARG A 790 -9.96 6.99 -50.35
N GLY A 791 -10.60 6.79 -51.49
CA GLY A 791 -11.76 5.92 -51.64
C GLY A 791 -11.43 4.69 -52.48
N TYR A 792 -12.11 3.57 -52.20
CA TYR A 792 -11.89 2.29 -52.87
C TYR A 792 -13.18 1.86 -53.58
N PRO A 793 -13.26 1.97 -54.91
CA PRO A 793 -14.40 1.49 -55.69
C PRO A 793 -14.71 0.02 -55.45
N ALA A 794 -15.99 -0.30 -55.29
CA ALA A 794 -16.47 -1.65 -55.04
C ALA A 794 -17.77 -1.96 -55.78
N LEU A 795 -17.92 -3.23 -56.19
CA LEU A 795 -19.21 -3.78 -56.62
C LEU A 795 -19.96 -4.28 -55.39
N VAL A 796 -21.21 -3.89 -55.19
CA VAL A 796 -22.01 -4.21 -54.01
C VAL A 796 -23.22 -5.04 -54.43
N ASP A 797 -23.44 -6.20 -53.83
CA ASP A 797 -24.61 -7.04 -54.06
C ASP A 797 -25.90 -6.36 -53.52
N GLU A 798 -26.86 -6.05 -54.39
CA GLU A 798 -28.19 -5.51 -54.05
C GLU A 798 -29.29 -6.60 -54.11
N GLY A 799 -28.91 -7.88 -54.24
CA GLY A 799 -29.80 -9.04 -54.27
C GLY A 799 -30.33 -9.36 -55.67
N GLU A 800 -31.08 -8.45 -56.28
CA GLU A 800 -31.59 -8.62 -57.66
C GLU A 800 -30.69 -7.94 -58.71
N SER A 801 -29.70 -7.17 -58.27
CA SER A 801 -28.74 -6.44 -59.10
C SER A 801 -27.47 -6.13 -58.31
N VAL A 802 -26.54 -5.37 -58.91
CA VAL A 802 -25.28 -4.95 -58.32
C VAL A 802 -25.11 -3.44 -58.46
N ALA A 803 -24.53 -2.80 -57.44
CA ALA A 803 -24.20 -1.38 -57.45
C ALA A 803 -22.70 -1.14 -57.50
N LEU A 804 -22.30 -0.04 -58.14
CA LEU A 804 -20.97 0.54 -58.04
C LEU A 804 -20.97 1.62 -56.94
N ARG A 805 -20.15 1.43 -55.90
CA ARG A 805 -20.05 2.31 -54.72
C ARG A 805 -18.60 2.58 -54.33
N ILE A 806 -18.36 3.62 -53.53
CA ILE A 806 -17.05 3.87 -52.92
C ILE A 806 -17.05 3.42 -51.45
N ASP A 807 -16.07 2.59 -51.09
CA ASP A 807 -15.80 2.18 -49.72
C ASP A 807 -14.62 2.97 -49.10
N ALA A 808 -14.57 3.01 -47.77
CA ALA A 808 -13.56 3.78 -47.02
C ALA A 808 -12.24 3.01 -46.81
N THR A 809 -12.24 1.68 -46.95
CA THR A 809 -11.05 0.83 -46.77
C THR A 809 -10.93 -0.19 -47.90
N PRO A 810 -9.70 -0.60 -48.27
CA PRO A 810 -9.48 -1.55 -49.37
C PRO A 810 -10.04 -2.94 -49.05
N GLU A 811 -10.02 -3.37 -47.78
CA GLU A 811 -10.53 -4.69 -47.37
C GLU A 811 -12.06 -4.74 -47.45
N ALA A 812 -12.75 -3.65 -47.11
CA ALA A 812 -14.21 -3.56 -47.26
C ALA A 812 -14.61 -3.60 -48.73
N ALA A 813 -13.91 -2.81 -49.56
CA ALA A 813 -14.15 -2.78 -51.00
C ALA A 813 -13.89 -4.14 -51.66
N ALA A 814 -12.83 -4.86 -51.28
CA ALA A 814 -12.53 -6.18 -51.80
C ALA A 814 -13.62 -7.21 -51.46
N ARG A 815 -14.07 -7.24 -50.20
CA ARG A 815 -15.16 -8.13 -49.76
C ARG A 815 -16.48 -7.83 -50.47
N ALA A 816 -16.83 -6.54 -50.57
CA ALA A 816 -18.02 -6.12 -51.31
C ALA A 816 -17.92 -6.56 -52.77
N THR A 817 -16.80 -6.25 -53.43
CA THR A 817 -16.57 -6.56 -54.85
C THR A 817 -16.69 -8.04 -55.14
N HIS A 818 -16.15 -8.89 -54.27
CA HIS A 818 -16.29 -10.35 -54.40
C HIS A 818 -17.77 -10.79 -54.38
N ALA A 819 -18.55 -10.27 -53.43
CA ALA A 819 -19.98 -10.55 -53.36
C ALA A 819 -20.76 -10.01 -54.57
N GLY A 820 -20.41 -8.80 -55.05
CA GLY A 820 -20.98 -8.20 -56.25
C GLY A 820 -20.66 -8.99 -57.53
N LEU A 821 -19.42 -9.42 -57.71
CA LEU A 821 -19.00 -10.28 -58.83
C LEU A 821 -19.76 -11.60 -58.84
N ARG A 822 -19.89 -12.25 -57.67
CA ARG A 822 -20.69 -13.47 -57.53
C ARG A 822 -22.14 -13.23 -57.94
N ARG A 823 -22.76 -12.13 -57.50
CA ARG A 823 -24.12 -11.78 -57.91
C ARG A 823 -24.24 -11.61 -59.42
N LEU A 824 -23.32 -10.86 -60.04
CA LEU A 824 -23.30 -10.68 -61.50
C LEU A 824 -23.18 -12.02 -62.23
N LEU A 825 -22.32 -12.95 -61.77
CA LEU A 825 -22.22 -14.30 -62.35
C LEU A 825 -23.54 -15.07 -62.25
N LEU A 826 -24.18 -15.06 -61.09
CA LEU A 826 -25.44 -15.77 -60.84
C LEU A 826 -26.63 -15.21 -61.62
N LEU A 827 -26.61 -13.91 -61.95
CA LEU A 827 -27.59 -13.23 -62.80
C LEU A 827 -27.31 -13.48 -64.29
N ALA A 828 -26.04 -13.50 -64.69
CA ALA A 828 -25.63 -13.68 -66.09
C ALA A 828 -25.81 -15.12 -66.61
N VAL A 829 -25.75 -16.12 -65.73
CA VAL A 829 -25.87 -17.55 -66.10
C VAL A 829 -27.18 -18.15 -65.54
N PRO A 830 -28.07 -18.68 -66.38
CA PRO A 830 -29.30 -19.34 -65.94
C PRO A 830 -29.04 -20.49 -64.96
N SER A 831 -29.90 -20.65 -63.96
CA SER A 831 -29.74 -21.71 -62.95
C SER A 831 -30.10 -23.10 -63.50
N PRO A 832 -29.18 -24.09 -63.44
CA PRO A 832 -29.48 -25.49 -63.78
C PRO A 832 -30.20 -26.24 -62.64
N ALA A 833 -30.65 -25.56 -61.58
CA ALA A 833 -31.18 -26.21 -60.38
C ALA A 833 -32.36 -27.17 -60.64
N ALA A 834 -33.26 -26.84 -61.58
CA ALA A 834 -34.37 -27.73 -61.94
C ALA A 834 -33.86 -29.04 -62.55
N TYR A 835 -32.90 -28.95 -63.48
CA TYR A 835 -32.27 -30.10 -64.11
C TYR A 835 -31.54 -30.98 -63.08
N VAL A 836 -30.79 -30.38 -62.16
CA VAL A 836 -30.09 -31.13 -61.10
C VAL A 836 -31.08 -31.87 -60.20
N LEU A 837 -32.17 -31.23 -59.77
CA LEU A 837 -33.19 -31.83 -58.90
C LEU A 837 -33.87 -33.05 -59.54
N ASP A 838 -34.14 -33.01 -60.85
CA ASP A 838 -34.78 -34.11 -61.57
C ASP A 838 -33.89 -35.36 -61.62
N HIS A 839 -32.57 -35.17 -61.69
CA HIS A 839 -31.57 -36.23 -61.87
C HIS A 839 -30.94 -36.74 -60.56
N LEU A 840 -31.40 -36.28 -59.38
CA LEU A 840 -30.91 -36.80 -58.10
C LEU A 840 -31.34 -38.25 -57.86
N THR A 841 -30.47 -39.03 -57.23
CA THR A 841 -30.80 -40.38 -56.76
C THR A 841 -31.84 -40.36 -55.64
N ALA A 842 -32.54 -41.48 -55.40
CA ALA A 842 -33.53 -41.57 -54.33
C ALA A 842 -32.92 -41.30 -52.93
N ALA A 843 -31.66 -41.71 -52.70
CA ALA A 843 -30.94 -41.46 -51.46
C ALA A 843 -30.62 -39.97 -51.28
N GLU A 844 -30.17 -39.29 -52.33
CA GLU A 844 -29.90 -37.84 -52.28
C GLU A 844 -31.18 -37.03 -52.09
N LYS A 845 -32.27 -37.39 -52.77
CA LYS A 845 -33.59 -36.75 -52.57
C LYS A 845 -34.03 -36.85 -51.10
N LEU A 846 -33.82 -38.00 -50.46
CA LEU A 846 -34.15 -38.22 -49.05
C LEU A 846 -33.23 -37.42 -48.11
N ALA A 847 -31.93 -37.33 -48.41
CA ALA A 847 -30.98 -36.54 -47.62
C ALA A 847 -31.31 -35.05 -47.69
N LEU A 848 -31.60 -34.51 -48.88
CA LEU A 848 -31.96 -33.11 -49.07
C LEU A 848 -33.30 -32.75 -48.42
N ALA A 849 -34.27 -33.66 -48.42
CA ALA A 849 -35.57 -33.46 -47.76
C ALA A 849 -35.44 -33.33 -46.22
N ALA A 850 -34.38 -33.87 -45.63
CA ALA A 850 -34.09 -33.76 -44.20
C ALA A 850 -33.15 -32.59 -43.84
N SER A 851 -32.83 -31.73 -44.81
CA SER A 851 -31.93 -30.57 -44.62
C SER A 851 -32.61 -29.44 -43.83
N PRO A 852 -31.84 -28.50 -43.24
CA PRO A 852 -32.40 -27.32 -42.58
C PRO A 852 -32.95 -26.27 -43.57
N TYR A 853 -32.81 -26.47 -44.89
CA TYR A 853 -33.28 -25.53 -45.90
C TYR A 853 -34.80 -25.60 -46.06
N SER A 854 -35.41 -24.48 -46.45
CA SER A 854 -36.85 -24.40 -46.71
C SER A 854 -37.32 -25.26 -47.89
N SER A 855 -36.41 -25.57 -48.83
CA SER A 855 -36.68 -26.49 -49.94
C SER A 855 -35.38 -27.08 -50.49
N ALA A 856 -35.48 -28.22 -51.17
CA ALA A 856 -34.34 -28.81 -51.90
C ALA A 856 -33.77 -27.85 -52.95
N ARG A 857 -34.62 -27.04 -53.59
CA ARG A 857 -34.20 -26.00 -54.54
C ARG A 857 -33.34 -24.93 -53.87
N SER A 858 -33.68 -24.50 -52.66
CA SER A 858 -32.91 -23.50 -51.91
C SER A 858 -31.51 -24.01 -51.54
N LEU A 859 -31.37 -25.31 -51.24
CA LEU A 859 -30.06 -25.93 -51.02
C LEU A 859 -29.24 -25.99 -52.31
N VAL A 860 -29.86 -26.38 -53.43
CA VAL A 860 -29.18 -26.41 -54.74
C VAL A 860 -28.74 -25.00 -55.16
N GLU A 861 -29.55 -23.97 -54.91
CA GLU A 861 -29.13 -22.59 -55.16
C GLU A 861 -27.97 -22.15 -54.26
N ASP A 862 -27.93 -22.57 -52.99
CA ASP A 862 -26.79 -22.29 -52.11
C ASP A 862 -25.51 -23.02 -52.55
N CYS A 863 -25.64 -24.26 -53.06
CA CYS A 863 -24.53 -24.95 -53.72
C CYS A 863 -24.07 -24.18 -54.97
N ARG A 864 -24.98 -23.60 -55.75
CA ARG A 864 -24.65 -22.79 -56.93
C ARG A 864 -23.87 -21.53 -56.55
N VAL A 865 -24.21 -20.88 -55.43
CA VAL A 865 -23.45 -19.76 -54.86
C VAL A 865 -22.01 -20.20 -54.52
N ALA A 866 -21.84 -21.35 -53.86
CA ALA A 866 -20.53 -21.89 -53.51
C ALA A 866 -19.68 -22.26 -54.75
N VAL A 867 -20.31 -22.79 -55.81
CA VAL A 867 -19.65 -23.05 -57.10
C VAL A 867 -19.20 -21.75 -57.76
N ALA A 868 -20.03 -20.70 -57.74
CA ALA A 868 -19.65 -19.40 -58.27
C ALA A 868 -18.43 -18.80 -57.53
N ASP A 869 -18.39 -18.91 -56.20
CA ASP A 869 -17.24 -18.51 -55.39
C ASP A 869 -15.98 -19.34 -55.73
N ALA A 870 -16.13 -20.65 -55.90
CA ALA A 870 -15.03 -21.53 -56.28
C ALA A 870 -14.46 -21.23 -57.67
N VAL A 871 -15.29 -20.79 -58.62
CA VAL A 871 -14.83 -20.33 -59.94
C VAL A 871 -14.10 -19.00 -59.83
N LEU A 872 -14.65 -18.03 -59.09
CA LEU A 872 -13.99 -16.74 -58.85
C LEU A 872 -12.61 -16.88 -58.20
N ALA A 873 -12.46 -17.82 -57.26
CA ALA A 873 -11.19 -18.08 -56.56
C ALA A 873 -10.07 -18.59 -57.48
N ARG A 874 -10.37 -19.12 -58.67
CA ARG A 874 -9.36 -19.61 -59.63
C ARG A 874 -8.66 -18.48 -60.39
N PHE A 875 -9.19 -17.26 -60.32
CA PHE A 875 -8.60 -16.10 -60.98
C PHE A 875 -7.53 -15.47 -60.07
N PRO A 876 -6.24 -15.47 -60.46
CA PRO A 876 -5.15 -14.96 -59.62
C PRO A 876 -5.17 -13.44 -59.48
N ASP A 877 -5.72 -12.74 -60.48
CA ASP A 877 -5.83 -11.29 -60.49
C ASP A 877 -7.27 -10.85 -60.20
N PRO A 878 -7.47 -9.76 -59.44
CA PRO A 878 -8.81 -9.22 -59.20
C PRO A 878 -9.53 -8.84 -60.51
N ILE A 879 -10.75 -9.33 -60.68
CA ILE A 879 -11.61 -9.00 -61.83
C ILE A 879 -12.01 -7.53 -61.75
N ARG A 880 -11.50 -6.72 -62.67
CA ARG A 880 -11.72 -5.26 -62.73
C ARG A 880 -12.14 -4.75 -64.11
N THR A 881 -12.15 -5.60 -65.11
CA THR A 881 -12.49 -5.24 -66.49
C THR A 881 -13.56 -6.18 -67.05
N ARG A 882 -14.24 -5.72 -68.12
CA ARG A 882 -15.26 -6.51 -68.81
C ARG A 882 -14.72 -7.85 -69.30
N ALA A 883 -13.54 -7.87 -69.91
CA ALA A 883 -12.93 -9.08 -70.44
C ALA A 883 -12.62 -10.12 -69.34
N GLN A 884 -12.17 -9.67 -68.17
CA GLN A 884 -11.95 -10.56 -67.01
C GLN A 884 -13.27 -11.12 -66.47
N PHE A 885 -14.33 -10.31 -66.42
CA PHE A 885 -15.65 -10.78 -65.99
C PHE A 885 -16.26 -11.78 -66.99
N GLU A 886 -16.19 -11.49 -68.29
CA GLU A 886 -16.67 -12.41 -69.34
C GLU A 886 -15.93 -13.75 -69.28
N ALA A 887 -14.61 -13.75 -69.04
CA ALA A 887 -13.85 -14.99 -68.83
C ALA A 887 -14.33 -15.78 -67.59
N ALA A 888 -14.62 -15.11 -66.47
CA ALA A 888 -15.18 -15.75 -65.29
C ALA A 888 -16.61 -16.26 -65.50
N ARG A 889 -17.43 -15.53 -66.25
CA ARG A 889 -18.79 -15.94 -66.65
C ARG A 889 -18.77 -17.19 -67.52
N ASP A 890 -17.89 -17.22 -68.53
CA ASP A 890 -17.81 -18.34 -69.46
C ASP A 890 -17.27 -19.59 -68.74
N ALA A 891 -16.28 -19.43 -67.86
CA ALA A 891 -15.80 -20.52 -66.99
C ALA A 891 -16.90 -21.04 -66.05
N PHE A 892 -17.68 -20.14 -65.43
CA PHE A 892 -18.81 -20.54 -64.58
C PHE A 892 -19.88 -21.26 -65.40
N SER A 893 -20.23 -20.74 -66.58
CA SER A 893 -21.24 -21.36 -67.45
C SER A 893 -20.83 -22.75 -67.95
N ALA A 894 -19.53 -22.98 -68.19
CA ALA A 894 -19.01 -24.29 -68.60
C ALA A 894 -19.07 -25.32 -67.45
N ASP A 895 -18.71 -24.89 -66.24
CA ASP A 895 -18.50 -25.80 -65.11
C ASP A 895 -19.74 -26.00 -64.22
N VAL A 896 -20.68 -25.05 -64.22
CA VAL A 896 -21.75 -24.97 -63.19
C VAL A 896 -22.59 -26.23 -63.10
N THR A 897 -22.89 -26.91 -64.20
CA THR A 897 -23.74 -28.11 -64.18
C THR A 897 -23.07 -29.27 -63.44
N ASP A 898 -21.85 -29.64 -63.84
CA ASP A 898 -21.12 -30.79 -63.26
C ASP A 898 -20.62 -30.49 -61.84
N ALA A 899 -20.15 -29.26 -61.60
CA ALA A 899 -19.72 -28.81 -60.27
C ALA A 899 -20.91 -28.76 -59.30
N LEU A 900 -22.10 -28.38 -59.76
CA LEU A 900 -23.30 -28.37 -58.93
C LEU A 900 -23.76 -29.78 -58.56
N PHE A 901 -23.72 -30.76 -59.48
CA PHE A 901 -23.97 -32.16 -59.12
C PHE A 901 -23.00 -32.66 -58.06
N SER A 902 -21.72 -32.37 -58.21
CA SER A 902 -20.68 -32.75 -57.25
C SER A 902 -20.90 -32.10 -55.88
N ALA A 903 -21.21 -30.81 -55.85
CA ALA A 903 -21.50 -30.05 -54.64
C ALA A 903 -22.75 -30.58 -53.92
N VAL A 904 -23.83 -30.86 -54.66
CA VAL A 904 -25.07 -31.41 -54.09
C VAL A 904 -24.85 -32.82 -53.55
N SER A 905 -24.09 -33.67 -54.25
CA SER A 905 -23.77 -35.03 -53.78
C SER A 905 -22.88 -35.02 -52.52
N LEU A 906 -21.89 -34.13 -52.46
CA LEU A 906 -21.11 -33.89 -51.24
C LEU A 906 -22.01 -33.41 -50.09
N THR A 907 -22.86 -32.43 -50.34
CA THR A 907 -23.81 -31.91 -49.35
C THR A 907 -24.76 -32.99 -48.84
N ALA A 908 -25.27 -33.87 -49.71
CA ALA A 908 -26.12 -34.99 -49.33
C ALA A 908 -25.41 -35.98 -48.39
N ARG A 909 -24.11 -36.24 -48.60
CA ARG A 909 -23.28 -37.07 -47.69
C ARG A 909 -23.11 -36.39 -46.33
N ILE A 910 -22.83 -35.08 -46.30
CA ILE A 910 -22.71 -34.30 -45.06
C ILE A 910 -24.02 -34.32 -44.26
N LEU A 911 -25.16 -34.11 -44.93
CA LEU A 911 -26.48 -34.17 -44.30
C LEU A 911 -26.80 -35.55 -43.74
N THR A 912 -26.38 -36.61 -44.43
CA THR A 912 -26.53 -37.98 -43.95
C THR A 912 -25.69 -38.22 -42.68
N ALA A 913 -24.43 -37.78 -42.67
CA ALA A 913 -23.57 -37.88 -41.49
C ALA A 913 -24.11 -37.05 -40.31
N ALA A 914 -24.61 -35.84 -40.56
CA ALA A 914 -25.26 -35.01 -39.54
C ALA A 914 -26.46 -35.72 -38.91
N ARG A 915 -27.28 -36.39 -39.73
CA ARG A 915 -28.42 -37.19 -39.27
C ARG A 915 -27.99 -38.39 -38.42
N ASP A 916 -26.88 -39.04 -38.75
CA ASP A 916 -26.32 -40.14 -37.95
C ASP A 916 -25.86 -39.64 -36.57
N VAL A 917 -25.24 -38.46 -36.51
CA VAL A 917 -24.89 -37.79 -35.24
C VAL A 917 -26.14 -37.47 -34.44
N GLU A 918 -27.17 -36.87 -35.05
CA GLU A 918 -28.43 -36.59 -34.36
C GLU A 918 -29.12 -37.85 -33.82
N ARG A 919 -29.07 -38.95 -34.58
CA ARG A 919 -29.61 -40.24 -34.14
C ARG A 919 -28.81 -40.79 -32.96
N GLY A 920 -27.49 -40.69 -32.99
CA GLY A 920 -26.62 -41.05 -31.86
C GLY A 920 -26.94 -40.23 -30.61
N LEU A 921 -27.10 -38.91 -30.75
CA LEU A 921 -27.44 -38.00 -29.65
C LEU A 921 -28.83 -38.27 -29.07
N ARG A 922 -29.79 -38.76 -29.86
CA ARG A 922 -31.13 -39.16 -29.37
C ARG A 922 -31.12 -40.45 -28.55
N ASN A 923 -30.12 -41.31 -28.74
CA ASN A 923 -30.02 -42.59 -28.03
C ASN A 923 -29.26 -42.50 -26.69
N LEU A 924 -28.68 -41.33 -26.37
CA LEU A 924 -27.89 -41.10 -25.16
C LEU A 924 -28.66 -40.22 -24.17
N ASN A 925 -29.25 -40.85 -23.14
CA ASN A 925 -30.17 -40.20 -22.19
C ASN A 925 -29.63 -40.07 -20.75
N ALA A 926 -28.31 -40.19 -20.56
CA ALA A 926 -27.70 -40.08 -19.24
C ALA A 926 -27.63 -38.62 -18.76
N MET A 927 -28.20 -38.31 -17.59
CA MET A 927 -28.24 -36.94 -17.04
C MET A 927 -26.86 -36.32 -16.78
N THR A 928 -25.83 -37.12 -16.54
CA THR A 928 -24.46 -36.64 -16.36
C THR A 928 -23.84 -36.06 -17.63
N LEU A 929 -24.37 -36.44 -18.80
CA LEU A 929 -23.86 -36.01 -20.11
C LEU A 929 -24.62 -34.80 -20.67
N LEU A 930 -25.59 -34.23 -19.94
CA LEU A 930 -26.48 -33.19 -20.46
C LEU A 930 -25.74 -31.93 -20.97
N ALA A 931 -24.70 -31.49 -20.26
CA ALA A 931 -23.87 -30.35 -20.67
C ALA A 931 -23.09 -30.67 -21.96
N ALA A 932 -22.47 -31.85 -22.04
CA ALA A 932 -21.73 -32.30 -23.22
C ALA A 932 -22.67 -32.53 -24.44
N LEU A 933 -23.86 -33.09 -24.22
CA LEU A 933 -24.87 -33.26 -25.27
C LEU A 933 -25.39 -31.92 -25.79
N THR A 934 -25.52 -30.91 -24.91
CA THR A 934 -25.92 -29.55 -25.30
C THR A 934 -24.83 -28.86 -26.10
N ASP A 935 -23.57 -28.98 -25.67
CA ASP A 935 -22.41 -28.46 -26.39
C ASP A 935 -22.27 -29.08 -27.79
N VAL A 936 -22.33 -30.42 -27.91
CA VAL A 936 -22.26 -31.11 -29.21
C VAL A 936 -23.44 -30.73 -30.12
N ARG A 937 -24.66 -30.52 -29.56
CA ARG A 937 -25.79 -29.99 -30.34
C ARG A 937 -25.53 -28.56 -30.84
N GLY A 938 -24.94 -27.72 -30.00
CA GLY A 938 -24.52 -26.37 -30.36
C GLY A 938 -23.50 -26.39 -31.51
N GLN A 939 -22.48 -27.22 -31.41
CA GLN A 939 -21.47 -27.42 -32.46
C GLN A 939 -22.10 -27.91 -33.76
N LEU A 940 -22.97 -28.93 -33.71
CA LEU A 940 -23.66 -29.45 -34.91
C LEU A 940 -24.53 -28.37 -35.56
N SER A 941 -25.26 -27.57 -34.78
CA SER A 941 -26.07 -26.45 -35.30
C SER A 941 -25.23 -25.33 -35.90
N GLY A 942 -23.97 -25.18 -35.48
CA GLY A 942 -23.02 -24.25 -36.09
C GLY A 942 -22.37 -24.78 -37.38
N LEU A 943 -22.41 -26.10 -37.62
CA LEU A 943 -21.88 -26.73 -38.83
C LEU A 943 -22.92 -26.88 -39.94
N VAL A 944 -24.18 -27.14 -39.60
CA VAL A 944 -25.27 -27.39 -40.55
C VAL A 944 -26.43 -26.44 -40.26
N TYR A 945 -26.56 -25.40 -41.09
CA TYR A 945 -27.59 -24.36 -40.99
C TYR A 945 -27.98 -23.87 -42.41
N PRO A 946 -29.11 -23.16 -42.61
CA PRO A 946 -29.47 -22.65 -43.93
C PRO A 946 -28.41 -21.68 -44.46
N GLY A 947 -27.77 -22.00 -45.60
CA GLY A 947 -26.69 -21.20 -46.20
C GLY A 947 -25.27 -21.68 -45.86
N PHE A 948 -25.11 -22.80 -45.16
CA PHE A 948 -23.77 -23.27 -44.72
C PHE A 948 -22.84 -23.63 -45.89
N VAL A 949 -23.39 -24.07 -47.03
CA VAL A 949 -22.59 -24.54 -48.16
C VAL A 949 -21.79 -23.38 -48.78
N SER A 950 -22.44 -22.26 -49.07
CA SER A 950 -21.74 -21.08 -49.59
C SER A 950 -20.91 -20.34 -48.54
N ALA A 951 -21.34 -20.34 -47.28
CA ALA A 951 -20.60 -19.70 -46.19
C ALA A 951 -19.27 -20.41 -45.87
N VAL A 952 -19.23 -21.74 -45.97
CA VAL A 952 -18.03 -22.56 -45.69
C VAL A 952 -17.12 -22.67 -46.92
N GLY A 953 -17.72 -22.82 -48.12
CA GLY A 953 -17.01 -23.01 -49.39
C GLY A 953 -16.68 -24.49 -49.68
N LEU A 954 -16.63 -24.85 -50.96
CA LEU A 954 -16.57 -26.25 -51.42
C LEU A 954 -15.32 -27.03 -50.97
N GLU A 955 -14.16 -26.38 -50.81
CA GLU A 955 -12.94 -27.07 -50.37
C GLU A 955 -12.94 -27.43 -48.88
N ARG A 956 -13.70 -26.68 -48.07
CA ARG A 956 -13.75 -26.86 -46.61
C ARG A 956 -14.88 -27.78 -46.16
N LEU A 957 -15.88 -28.00 -47.02
CA LEU A 957 -16.96 -28.97 -46.85
C LEU A 957 -16.45 -30.40 -47.09
#